data_AF-A0AAW8J789-F1
#
_entry.id   AF-A0AAW8J789-F1
#
_cell.length_a   1.000
_cell.length_b   1.000
_cell.length_c   1.000
_cell.angle_alpha   90.00
_cell.angle_beta   90.00
_cell.angle_gamma   90.00
#
_symmetry.space_group_name_H-M   'P 1'
#
loop_
_entity.id
_entity.type
_entity.pdbx_description
1 polymer ?
#
loop_
_entity_poly.entity_id
_entity_poly.type
_entity_poly.pdbx_seq_one_letter_code
_entity_poly.pdbx_strand_id
1 'polypeptide(L)'
;MNRRDFILNSGKGVFATAALASFPASIQKALAIDAKVETGSIQDVKHVVILTQENRSFDNYFGTLKGVRGFGDRFTIPLSDGRQVWQQYDEQKNKILPYHLDSRLGNAQRVSGTPHSWSDGQAAWNCGRMGDWVAHKRTQSMGYFKQQEVEYQFALANAFTICDAYHCSMHAGTNPNRKFIWTGSNGPKAANVASVVNEFDAIGSSQSGYHWKTYPERLQEAGISWKVYQNMPDNFTDNPLAGFKQYRLANERSGKPVSHSAQCPPYDESIDAKEPLYKGIANTMPDQGFLASLKQDIAAGKLPQVSWIIAPAAYSEHPGPSSPVQGAWYTQELVNALTENPEIWSQTVLFINFDENDGFFDHMPSPSAPSRDIQGVVHGKTTLTTEAMSYEYFDHQGVEGSHQPKPDGGVYGPGVRVPMYVLSPWSRGGWVNSEVFDHTSVIQFLETRFGVQEPNISPYRRAVCGDLSSAFNFKTPNNSQLPVLAGQKTKLEADRIRQLQESQSQVSRPVQQQRPEQQLGIRPSRALPYILHCSALVDAAQQQVKLMFSNTGRAAAVFHVYNRKDLNAIPKRYMVEANKQLDDIWVADHGEYDLWVLGPNGFHRSFKGNLNSAIQTAALPEIRVCMDECNKLYLKVRNDAKQVVNLKVKANAYFAPEKAWEIKTAAQEQELYWDMTEFGGWYDFSVTLNNDSSYQRRFAGRLETEQDSISDPYMGYIETVNK
;
A
#
# COMPACT_ATOMS: atom_id res chain seq x y z
N MET A 1 -31.61 12.67 -15.53
CA MET A 1 -30.43 11.82 -15.80
C MET A 1 -30.41 10.75 -14.72
N ASN A 2 -30.54 9.47 -15.05
CA ASN A 2 -30.64 8.43 -14.01
C ASN A 2 -29.23 8.18 -13.38
N ARG A 3 -29.17 7.58 -12.18
CA ARG A 3 -27.91 7.32 -11.44
C ARG A 3 -26.88 6.53 -12.28
N ARG A 4 -27.34 5.61 -13.12
CA ARG A 4 -26.52 4.80 -14.04
C ARG A 4 -25.91 5.65 -15.16
N ASP A 5 -26.67 6.57 -15.75
CA ASP A 5 -26.21 7.43 -16.84
C ASP A 5 -25.14 8.43 -16.36
N PHE A 6 -25.25 8.97 -15.15
CA PHE A 6 -24.25 9.90 -14.61
C PHE A 6 -22.90 9.19 -14.34
N ILE A 7 -22.93 7.97 -13.78
CA ILE A 7 -21.71 7.18 -13.48
C ILE A 7 -21.01 6.77 -14.78
N LEU A 8 -21.76 6.32 -15.78
CA LEU A 8 -21.17 5.88 -17.06
C LEU A 8 -20.74 7.04 -17.95
N ASN A 9 -21.47 8.16 -17.94
CA ASN A 9 -21.16 9.30 -18.82
C ASN A 9 -20.13 10.27 -18.21
N SER A 10 -19.92 10.27 -16.88
CA SER A 10 -18.81 11.01 -16.27
C SER A 10 -17.42 10.41 -16.60
N GLY A 11 -17.36 9.16 -17.09
CA GLY A 11 -16.15 8.49 -17.59
C GLY A 11 -15.99 8.42 -19.11
N LYS A 12 -17.02 8.77 -19.90
CA LYS A 12 -17.04 8.66 -21.38
C LYS A 12 -16.70 9.97 -22.12
N GLY A 13 -15.98 10.89 -21.47
CA GLY A 13 -15.44 12.06 -22.16
C GLY A 13 -14.54 11.61 -23.31
N VAL A 14 -14.92 11.95 -24.55
CA VAL A 14 -14.13 11.72 -25.76
C VAL A 14 -12.72 12.28 -25.53
N PHE A 15 -11.72 11.40 -25.52
CA PHE A 15 -10.29 11.74 -25.44
C PHE A 15 -9.86 12.45 -26.73
N ALA A 16 -10.15 13.76 -26.80
CA ALA A 16 -9.67 14.61 -27.89
C ALA A 16 -8.19 14.98 -27.66
N THR A 17 -7.44 15.02 -28.75
CA THR A 17 -5.97 15.13 -28.85
C THR A 17 -5.35 16.45 -28.34
N ALA A 18 -6.04 17.22 -27.49
CA ALA A 18 -5.56 18.45 -26.86
C ALA A 18 -5.43 18.26 -25.34
N ALA A 19 -4.41 17.50 -24.91
CA ALA A 19 -4.33 16.93 -23.56
C ALA A 19 -3.04 17.22 -22.76
N LEU A 20 -1.92 17.46 -23.43
CA LEU A 20 -0.61 17.47 -22.78
C LEU A 20 -0.28 18.76 -22.02
N ALA A 21 -0.81 19.91 -22.47
CA ALA A 21 -0.41 21.25 -21.97
C ALA A 21 -0.72 21.51 -20.49
N SER A 22 -1.48 20.61 -19.88
CA SER A 22 -2.06 20.79 -18.58
C SER A 22 -1.15 20.22 -17.48
N PHE A 23 -0.28 19.23 -17.76
CA PHE A 23 0.67 18.70 -16.77
C PHE A 23 1.85 19.65 -16.50
N PRO A 24 2.55 19.52 -15.36
CA PRO A 24 3.89 20.08 -15.18
C PRO A 24 4.84 19.70 -16.32
N ALA A 25 5.70 20.62 -16.76
CA ALA A 25 6.57 20.42 -17.94
C ALA A 25 7.47 19.17 -17.84
N SER A 26 7.95 18.83 -16.63
CA SER A 26 8.76 17.62 -16.40
C SER A 26 7.97 16.33 -16.70
N ILE A 27 6.69 16.30 -16.32
CA ILE A 27 5.78 15.17 -16.59
C ILE A 27 5.45 15.12 -18.08
N GLN A 28 5.19 16.27 -18.73
CA GLN A 28 4.95 16.31 -20.18
C GLN A 28 6.13 15.70 -20.94
N LYS A 29 7.36 16.08 -20.58
CA LYS A 29 8.58 15.55 -21.19
C LYS A 29 8.72 14.05 -20.95
N ALA A 30 8.47 13.58 -19.73
CA ALA A 30 8.49 12.16 -19.39
C ALA A 30 7.46 11.34 -20.17
N LEU A 31 6.24 11.88 -20.35
CA LEU A 31 5.16 11.22 -21.09
C LEU A 31 5.39 11.21 -22.61
N ALA A 32 6.12 12.19 -23.14
CA ALA A 32 6.40 12.34 -24.58
C ALA A 32 7.45 11.35 -25.10
N ILE A 33 8.25 10.76 -24.22
CA ILE A 33 9.28 9.78 -24.59
C ILE A 33 8.68 8.38 -24.50
N ASP A 34 8.73 7.67 -25.62
CA ASP A 34 8.22 6.32 -25.70
C ASP A 34 9.13 5.29 -25.05
N ALA A 35 8.53 4.16 -24.65
CA ALA A 35 9.26 3.02 -24.15
C ALA A 35 10.03 2.38 -25.31
N LYS A 36 11.29 2.01 -25.07
CA LYS A 36 12.03 1.15 -25.97
C LYS A 36 11.56 -0.28 -25.78
N VAL A 37 10.79 -0.80 -26.73
CA VAL A 37 10.25 -2.16 -26.68
C VAL A 37 11.08 -3.07 -27.57
N GLU A 38 11.89 -3.92 -26.95
CA GLU A 38 12.73 -4.92 -27.65
C GLU A 38 12.08 -6.31 -27.55
N THR A 39 11.66 -6.69 -26.35
CA THR A 39 11.08 -8.01 -26.05
C THR A 39 9.61 -7.94 -25.65
N GLY A 40 9.11 -6.75 -25.27
CA GLY A 40 7.75 -6.60 -24.72
C GLY A 40 7.63 -7.15 -23.30
N SER A 41 8.75 -7.22 -22.57
CA SER A 41 8.85 -7.78 -21.22
C SER A 41 9.68 -6.89 -20.30
N ILE A 42 9.75 -7.23 -19.02
CA ILE A 42 10.59 -6.54 -18.02
C ILE A 42 12.06 -6.44 -18.45
N GLN A 43 12.56 -7.33 -19.31
CA GLN A 43 13.96 -7.34 -19.78
C GLN A 43 14.35 -6.09 -20.60
N ASP A 44 13.35 -5.33 -21.06
CA ASP A 44 13.56 -4.07 -21.78
C ASP A 44 13.99 -2.92 -20.85
N VAL A 45 13.70 -3.01 -19.55
CA VAL A 45 14.19 -2.06 -18.53
C VAL A 45 15.72 -2.16 -18.47
N LYS A 46 16.50 -1.08 -18.51
CA LYS A 46 17.96 -1.15 -18.29
C LYS A 46 18.39 -0.49 -16.99
N HIS A 47 17.61 0.49 -16.52
CA HIS A 47 17.90 1.24 -15.30
C HIS A 47 16.69 1.25 -14.37
N VAL A 48 16.92 1.00 -13.09
CA VAL A 48 15.94 1.15 -12.03
C VAL A 48 16.46 2.18 -11.04
N VAL A 49 15.73 3.28 -10.89
CA VAL A 49 16.03 4.38 -9.99
C VAL A 49 15.02 4.37 -8.85
N ILE A 50 15.48 4.44 -7.61
CA ILE A 50 14.65 4.29 -6.40
C ILE A 50 14.84 5.55 -5.55
N LEU A 51 13.77 6.31 -5.38
CA LEU A 51 13.68 7.43 -4.46
C LEU A 51 12.71 7.07 -3.34
N THR A 52 13.20 7.07 -2.10
CA THR A 52 12.38 6.86 -0.90
C THR A 52 12.30 8.16 -0.12
N GLN A 53 11.11 8.74 -0.09
CA GLN A 53 10.76 9.93 0.68
C GLN A 53 10.28 9.56 2.09
N GLU A 54 10.01 10.57 2.89
CA GLU A 54 9.60 10.54 4.30
C GLU A 54 8.39 11.46 4.52
N ASN A 55 7.65 11.35 5.60
CA ASN A 55 6.92 10.12 5.84
C ASN A 55 5.45 10.48 5.66
N ARG A 56 4.71 9.66 4.92
CA ARG A 56 3.33 9.97 4.50
C ARG A 56 2.51 8.69 4.43
N SER A 57 1.30 8.72 5.00
CA SER A 57 0.32 7.68 4.71
C SER A 57 -0.31 7.88 3.33
N PHE A 58 -0.86 6.82 2.76
CA PHE A 58 -1.58 6.92 1.49
C PHE A 58 -2.79 7.86 1.59
N ASP A 59 -3.65 7.70 2.61
CA ASP A 59 -4.82 8.57 2.79
C ASP A 59 -4.46 10.05 3.06
N ASN A 60 -3.29 10.32 3.67
CA ASN A 60 -2.82 11.69 3.87
C ASN A 60 -2.64 12.43 2.54
N TYR A 61 -2.13 11.77 1.49
CA TYR A 61 -2.00 12.39 0.17
C TYR A 61 -3.21 12.12 -0.72
N PHE A 62 -3.64 10.87 -0.86
CA PHE A 62 -4.55 10.45 -1.93
C PHE A 62 -5.91 9.97 -1.45
N GLY A 63 -6.24 10.13 -0.17
CA GLY A 63 -7.56 9.78 0.33
C GLY A 63 -8.69 10.47 -0.45
N THR A 64 -8.42 11.65 -1.04
CA THR A 64 -9.38 12.44 -1.83
C THR A 64 -9.31 12.19 -3.35
N LEU A 65 -8.28 11.51 -3.85
CA LEU A 65 -8.06 11.25 -5.27
C LEU A 65 -9.12 10.29 -5.80
N LYS A 66 -9.78 10.59 -6.91
CA LYS A 66 -10.80 9.69 -7.50
C LYS A 66 -10.20 8.35 -7.94
N GLY A 67 -10.98 7.27 -7.84
CA GLY A 67 -10.63 5.95 -8.38
C GLY A 67 -9.47 5.22 -7.69
N VAL A 68 -9.11 5.60 -6.46
CA VAL A 68 -8.20 4.86 -5.58
C VAL A 68 -8.91 4.51 -4.28
N ARG A 69 -8.49 3.46 -3.57
CA ARG A 69 -9.00 3.10 -2.24
C ARG A 69 -8.66 4.20 -1.21
N GLY A 70 -9.54 5.20 -1.08
CA GLY A 70 -9.37 6.37 -0.21
C GLY A 70 -10.59 6.61 0.70
N PHE A 71 -10.93 7.88 0.98
CA PHE A 71 -12.02 8.25 1.90
C PHE A 71 -13.43 7.80 1.46
N GLY A 72 -13.59 7.54 0.17
CA GLY A 72 -14.78 7.00 -0.47
C GLY A 72 -14.81 5.48 -0.56
N ASP A 73 -13.88 4.77 0.10
CA ASP A 73 -13.92 3.32 0.15
C ASP A 73 -15.23 2.83 0.79
N ARG A 74 -15.84 1.80 0.17
CA ARG A 74 -17.19 1.34 0.52
C ARG A 74 -17.17 0.33 1.66
N PHE A 75 -16.06 -0.39 1.84
CA PHE A 75 -15.93 -1.47 2.80
C PHE A 75 -14.77 -1.21 3.75
N THR A 76 -15.05 -0.46 4.80
CA THR A 76 -14.07 -0.18 5.85
C THR A 76 -14.21 -1.15 7.02
N ILE A 77 -13.21 -1.18 7.90
CA ILE A 77 -13.27 -2.00 9.12
C ILE A 77 -14.39 -1.48 10.05
N PRO A 78 -15.13 -2.38 10.71
CA PRO A 78 -16.08 -1.98 11.76
C PRO A 78 -15.33 -1.62 13.04
N LEU A 79 -15.79 -0.58 13.74
CA LEU A 79 -15.30 -0.21 15.07
C LEU A 79 -16.38 -0.40 16.14
N SER A 80 -15.95 -0.56 17.39
CA SER A 80 -16.82 -0.57 18.57
C SER A 80 -17.72 0.68 18.63
N ASP A 81 -18.80 0.60 19.41
CA ASP A 81 -19.69 1.74 19.70
C ASP A 81 -20.39 2.32 18.45
N GLY A 82 -20.58 1.47 17.43
CA GLY A 82 -21.21 1.85 16.17
C GLY A 82 -20.40 2.85 15.34
N ARG A 83 -19.09 2.98 15.62
CA ARG A 83 -18.21 3.94 14.92
C ARG A 83 -17.83 3.44 13.53
N GLN A 84 -17.59 4.41 12.65
CA GLN A 84 -16.90 4.19 11.39
C GLN A 84 -15.38 4.34 11.60
N VAL A 85 -14.57 3.69 10.75
CA VAL A 85 -13.10 3.78 10.80
C VAL A 85 -12.56 5.21 10.85
N TRP A 86 -13.30 6.18 10.30
CA TRP A 86 -12.91 7.60 10.32
C TRP A 86 -13.00 8.23 11.72
N GLN A 87 -13.79 7.66 12.63
CA GLN A 87 -14.06 8.20 13.96
C GLN A 87 -13.07 7.63 14.99
N GLN A 88 -11.89 8.23 15.06
CA GLN A 88 -10.82 7.83 15.97
C GLN A 88 -10.98 8.47 17.35
N TYR A 89 -10.59 7.75 18.40
CA TYR A 89 -10.57 8.30 19.75
C TYR A 89 -9.21 8.88 20.13
N ASP A 90 -9.23 10.02 20.82
CA ASP A 90 -8.09 10.48 21.63
C ASP A 90 -8.07 9.79 23.01
N GLU A 91 -7.08 10.14 23.84
CA GLU A 91 -6.93 9.58 25.20
C GLU A 91 -8.13 9.86 26.11
N GLN A 92 -8.87 10.94 25.87
CA GLN A 92 -10.08 11.32 26.61
C GLN A 92 -11.37 10.78 25.97
N LYS A 93 -11.26 9.90 24.96
CA LYS A 93 -12.39 9.32 24.20
C LYS A 93 -13.24 10.35 23.47
N ASN A 94 -12.68 11.50 23.10
CA ASN A 94 -13.31 12.40 22.14
C ASN A 94 -13.14 11.84 20.72
N LYS A 95 -14.19 11.95 19.91
CA LYS A 95 -14.16 11.52 18.50
C LYS A 95 -13.45 12.56 17.64
N ILE A 96 -12.45 12.12 16.89
CA ILE A 96 -11.67 12.91 15.94
C ILE A 96 -11.83 12.27 14.55
N LEU A 97 -12.22 13.07 13.56
CA LEU A 97 -12.30 12.72 12.15
C LEU A 97 -11.05 13.22 11.40
N PRO A 98 -10.72 12.63 10.24
CA PRO A 98 -9.74 13.22 9.36
C PRO A 98 -10.17 14.62 8.92
N TYR A 99 -9.23 15.56 8.84
CA TYR A 99 -9.50 16.96 8.51
C TYR A 99 -8.54 17.49 7.46
N HIS A 100 -9.05 18.38 6.59
CA HIS A 100 -8.29 18.95 5.49
C HIS A 100 -7.26 19.95 6.04
N LEU A 101 -6.00 19.74 5.69
CA LEU A 101 -4.90 20.69 5.86
C LEU A 101 -5.03 21.79 4.79
N ASP A 102 -5.98 22.70 4.98
CA ASP A 102 -6.27 23.79 4.03
C ASP A 102 -5.25 24.91 4.16
N SER A 103 -4.38 25.07 3.15
CA SER A 103 -3.31 26.07 3.15
C SER A 103 -3.81 27.52 3.15
N ARG A 104 -5.11 27.75 2.94
CA ARG A 104 -5.74 29.08 3.04
C ARG A 104 -6.07 29.46 4.48
N LEU A 105 -6.13 28.49 5.39
CA LEU A 105 -6.52 28.67 6.79
C LEU A 105 -5.33 28.61 7.76
N GLY A 106 -4.14 28.25 7.28
CA GLY A 106 -2.92 28.16 8.07
C GLY A 106 -1.86 27.30 7.38
N ASN A 107 -0.80 26.96 8.12
CA ASN A 107 0.31 26.16 7.60
C ASN A 107 -0.13 24.70 7.36
N ALA A 108 -0.32 24.34 6.09
CA ALA A 108 -0.61 22.96 5.69
C ALA A 108 0.67 22.15 5.40
N GLN A 109 1.75 22.82 4.98
CA GLN A 109 2.93 22.17 4.39
C GLN A 109 3.96 21.70 5.43
N ARG A 110 3.95 22.26 6.64
CA ARG A 110 4.83 21.87 7.75
C ARG A 110 4.03 21.49 8.98
N VAL A 111 3.26 20.41 8.84
CA VAL A 111 2.63 19.75 9.98
C VAL A 111 3.73 19.27 10.94
N SER A 112 3.47 19.33 12.24
CA SER A 112 4.41 18.79 13.24
C SER A 112 4.44 17.26 13.18
N GLY A 113 5.63 16.68 13.36
CA GLY A 113 5.80 15.23 13.39
C GLY A 113 4.89 14.54 14.41
N THR A 114 4.52 13.29 14.12
CA THR A 114 3.73 12.43 15.02
C THR A 114 4.57 11.30 15.63
N PRO A 115 4.16 10.65 16.74
CA PRO A 115 4.88 9.49 17.25
C PRO A 115 4.87 8.33 16.23
N HIS A 116 6.03 7.80 15.87
CA HIS A 116 6.16 6.68 14.90
C HIS A 116 7.20 5.63 15.33
N SER A 117 7.44 5.48 16.63
CA SER A 117 8.22 4.35 17.14
C SER A 117 7.49 3.01 16.93
N TRP A 118 8.20 1.89 17.10
CA TRP A 118 7.61 0.54 17.15
C TRP A 118 6.41 0.47 18.10
N SER A 119 6.57 0.95 19.34
CA SER A 119 5.52 0.90 20.35
C SER A 119 4.30 1.74 19.95
N ASP A 120 4.51 2.94 19.42
CA ASP A 120 3.41 3.81 18.98
C ASP A 120 2.69 3.21 17.77
N GLY A 121 3.45 2.62 16.83
CA GLY A 121 2.93 1.94 15.64
C GLY A 121 2.07 0.73 16.00
N GLN A 122 2.58 -0.15 16.84
CA GLN A 122 1.85 -1.32 17.34
C GLN A 122 0.58 -0.91 18.11
N ALA A 123 0.67 0.10 18.98
CA ALA A 123 -0.47 0.57 19.76
C ALA A 123 -1.55 1.21 18.88
N ALA A 124 -1.19 2.04 17.90
CA ALA A 124 -2.15 2.65 16.99
C ALA A 124 -2.83 1.63 16.06
N TRP A 125 -2.05 0.66 15.57
CA TRP A 125 -2.56 -0.43 14.75
C TRP A 125 -3.47 -1.38 15.55
N ASN A 126 -3.11 -1.65 16.80
CA ASN A 126 -3.88 -2.45 17.77
C ASN A 126 -4.36 -3.79 17.17
N CYS A 127 -3.42 -4.57 16.62
CA CYS A 127 -3.69 -5.85 15.96
C CYS A 127 -4.69 -5.77 14.79
N GLY A 128 -4.89 -4.59 14.20
CA GLY A 128 -5.85 -4.35 13.12
C GLY A 128 -7.22 -3.81 13.57
N ARG A 129 -7.39 -3.46 14.85
CA ARG A 129 -8.62 -2.78 15.32
C ARG A 129 -8.67 -1.31 14.94
N MET A 130 -7.52 -0.62 14.97
CA MET A 130 -7.33 0.74 14.46
C MET A 130 -8.42 1.75 14.89
N GLY A 131 -8.81 1.73 16.17
CA GLY A 131 -9.91 2.55 16.71
C GLY A 131 -9.49 3.71 17.63
N ASP A 132 -8.23 3.76 18.03
CA ASP A 132 -7.67 4.73 19.00
C ASP A 132 -6.39 5.38 18.43
N TRP A 133 -6.35 5.63 17.11
CA TRP A 133 -5.16 6.14 16.43
C TRP A 133 -4.62 7.43 17.04
N VAL A 134 -5.53 8.37 17.34
CA VAL A 134 -5.17 9.69 17.90
C VAL A 134 -4.57 9.58 19.30
N ALA A 135 -5.00 8.61 20.10
CA ALA A 135 -4.44 8.38 21.43
C ALA A 135 -2.94 8.02 21.37
N HIS A 136 -2.47 7.45 20.27
CA HIS A 136 -1.06 7.02 20.11
C HIS A 136 -0.27 7.90 19.12
N LYS A 137 -0.95 8.59 18.20
CA LYS A 137 -0.35 9.34 17.10
C LYS A 137 -0.61 10.84 17.16
N ARG A 138 -1.32 11.32 18.18
CA ARG A 138 -1.75 12.72 18.36
C ARG A 138 -2.76 13.18 17.30
N THR A 139 -3.39 14.32 17.53
CA THR A 139 -4.51 14.79 16.68
C THR A 139 -4.08 15.09 15.24
N GLN A 140 -2.88 15.63 15.03
CA GLN A 140 -2.42 16.03 13.70
C GLN A 140 -2.19 14.86 12.74
N SER A 141 -2.09 13.63 13.25
CA SER A 141 -2.09 12.41 12.43
C SER A 141 -3.33 12.27 11.54
N MET A 142 -4.43 12.93 11.90
CA MET A 142 -5.69 12.91 11.15
C MET A 142 -5.74 13.96 10.03
N GLY A 143 -4.69 14.76 9.85
CA GLY A 143 -4.60 15.72 8.74
C GLY A 143 -4.48 15.02 7.38
N TYR A 144 -5.15 15.55 6.36
CA TYR A 144 -5.01 15.11 4.96
C TYR A 144 -4.93 16.28 3.99
N PHE A 145 -4.30 16.06 2.84
CA PHE A 145 -4.19 17.04 1.76
C PHE A 145 -5.24 16.83 0.67
N LYS A 146 -5.57 17.91 -0.04
CA LYS A 146 -6.24 17.85 -1.33
C LYS A 146 -5.24 18.17 -2.43
N GLN A 147 -5.64 17.95 -3.68
CA GLN A 147 -4.82 18.23 -4.85
C GLN A 147 -4.17 19.62 -4.83
N GLN A 148 -4.87 20.65 -4.32
CA GLN A 148 -4.35 22.02 -4.30
C GLN A 148 -3.09 22.20 -3.43
N GLU A 149 -2.86 21.34 -2.44
CA GLU A 149 -1.67 21.38 -1.59
C GLU A 149 -0.52 20.48 -2.08
N VAL A 150 -0.82 19.46 -2.89
CA VAL A 150 0.13 18.43 -3.37
C VAL A 150 -0.04 18.20 -4.88
N GLU A 151 -0.09 19.31 -5.63
CA GLU A 151 -0.43 19.33 -7.07
C GLU A 151 0.48 18.41 -7.89
N TYR A 152 1.80 18.42 -7.63
CA TYR A 152 2.77 17.63 -8.37
C TYR A 152 2.60 16.12 -8.11
N GLN A 153 2.38 15.74 -6.86
CA GLN A 153 2.12 14.35 -6.48
C GLN A 153 0.82 13.82 -7.10
N PHE A 154 -0.25 14.63 -7.11
CA PHE A 154 -1.48 14.29 -7.84
C PHE A 154 -1.26 14.23 -9.36
N ALA A 155 -0.43 15.11 -9.92
CA ALA A 155 -0.10 15.07 -11.33
C ALA A 155 0.66 13.79 -11.69
N LEU A 156 1.64 13.37 -10.88
CA LEU A 156 2.33 12.09 -11.04
C LEU A 156 1.36 10.91 -10.96
N ALA A 157 0.52 10.89 -9.93
CA ALA A 157 -0.50 9.86 -9.76
C ALA A 157 -1.44 9.80 -10.97
N ASN A 158 -1.84 10.94 -11.55
CA ASN A 158 -2.72 10.96 -12.72
C ASN A 158 -2.00 10.67 -14.04
N ALA A 159 -0.68 10.84 -14.12
CA ALA A 159 0.11 10.59 -15.33
C ALA A 159 0.55 9.12 -15.44
N PHE A 160 0.93 8.53 -14.30
CA PHE A 160 1.54 7.21 -14.21
C PHE A 160 0.71 6.26 -13.34
N THR A 161 1.25 5.07 -13.07
CA THR A 161 0.59 4.09 -12.21
C THR A 161 0.81 4.44 -10.75
N ILE A 162 -0.28 4.56 -9.98
CA ILE A 162 -0.27 4.68 -8.51
C ILE A 162 -0.64 3.33 -7.90
N CYS A 163 0.11 2.89 -6.88
CA CYS A 163 -0.21 1.67 -6.14
C CYS A 163 -0.96 2.05 -4.86
N ASP A 164 -2.23 1.66 -4.75
CA ASP A 164 -3.09 2.01 -3.60
C ASP A 164 -3.17 0.91 -2.53
N ALA A 165 -2.37 -0.14 -2.68
CA ALA A 165 -2.13 -1.18 -1.69
C ALA A 165 -0.62 -1.43 -1.47
N TYR A 166 0.19 -0.36 -1.53
CA TYR A 166 1.60 -0.38 -1.14
C TYR A 166 1.75 0.02 0.34
N HIS A 167 2.39 -0.84 1.12
CA HIS A 167 2.57 -0.69 2.56
C HIS A 167 4.03 -0.40 2.91
N CYS A 168 4.28 0.36 3.98
CA CYS A 168 5.58 0.27 4.63
C CYS A 168 5.79 -1.17 5.12
N SER A 169 7.02 -1.61 5.29
CA SER A 169 7.27 -3.03 5.59
C SER A 169 6.98 -3.39 7.05
N MET A 170 6.93 -2.40 7.94
CA MET A 170 6.76 -2.61 9.37
C MET A 170 6.06 -1.43 10.06
N HIS A 171 5.33 -1.73 11.14
CA HIS A 171 4.76 -0.72 12.05
C HIS A 171 5.86 -0.08 12.94
N ALA A 172 6.84 0.57 12.33
CA ALA A 172 7.99 1.21 12.97
C ALA A 172 8.45 2.45 12.20
N GLY A 173 9.51 3.11 12.68
CA GLY A 173 10.09 4.30 12.03
C GLY A 173 10.91 4.00 10.77
N THR A 174 11.55 5.05 10.28
CA THR A 174 12.38 5.16 9.06
C THR A 174 13.35 4.01 8.84
N ASN A 175 14.39 3.89 9.69
CA ASN A 175 15.53 3.04 9.38
C ASN A 175 15.16 1.54 9.37
N PRO A 176 14.37 1.02 10.33
CA PRO A 176 13.85 -0.35 10.25
C PRO A 176 13.03 -0.63 8.98
N ASN A 177 12.23 0.33 8.51
CA ASN A 177 11.50 0.18 7.23
C ASN A 177 12.44 0.19 6.03
N ARG A 178 13.35 1.17 5.95
CA ARG A 178 14.31 1.28 4.85
C ARG A 178 15.15 0.02 4.71
N LYS A 179 15.56 -0.66 5.79
CA LYS A 179 16.31 -1.94 5.71
C LYS A 179 15.66 -2.99 4.79
N PHE A 180 14.34 -3.01 4.64
CA PHE A 180 13.67 -3.92 3.69
C PHE A 180 13.96 -3.57 2.22
N ILE A 181 14.13 -2.28 1.88
CA ILE A 181 14.51 -1.81 0.53
C ILE A 181 15.95 -2.25 0.18
N TRP A 182 16.82 -2.31 1.18
CA TRP A 182 18.25 -2.54 0.98
C TRP A 182 18.69 -3.98 1.23
N THR A 183 17.91 -4.75 2.00
CA THR A 183 18.33 -6.08 2.46
C THR A 183 17.21 -7.11 2.49
N GLY A 184 15.97 -6.73 2.17
CA GLY A 184 14.81 -7.62 2.18
C GLY A 184 14.31 -8.04 3.56
N SER A 185 14.93 -7.55 4.65
CA SER A 185 14.62 -7.97 6.02
C SER A 185 15.02 -6.91 7.04
N ASN A 186 14.46 -7.00 8.24
CA ASN A 186 14.95 -6.30 9.44
C ASN A 186 15.87 -7.17 10.32
N GLY A 187 16.25 -8.38 9.87
CA GLY A 187 17.19 -9.25 10.59
C GLY A 187 16.74 -10.70 10.89
N PRO A 188 15.46 -11.02 11.13
CA PRO A 188 15.06 -12.33 11.68
C PRO A 188 15.52 -13.51 10.83
N LYS A 189 15.22 -13.47 9.53
CA LYS A 189 15.68 -14.50 8.58
C LYS A 189 17.15 -14.33 8.20
N ALA A 190 17.62 -13.10 8.12
CA ALA A 190 18.95 -12.78 7.60
C ALA A 190 20.10 -13.11 8.58
N ALA A 191 19.85 -12.98 9.88
CA ALA A 191 20.87 -13.13 10.92
C ALA A 191 20.33 -13.56 12.30
N ASN A 192 19.06 -13.99 12.41
CA ASN A 192 18.45 -14.38 13.69
C ASN A 192 18.49 -13.26 14.75
N VAL A 193 18.28 -12.02 14.30
CA VAL A 193 18.25 -10.79 15.10
C VAL A 193 17.06 -9.93 14.70
N ALA A 194 16.80 -8.84 15.42
CA ALA A 194 15.78 -7.87 15.05
C ALA A 194 16.31 -6.44 15.02
N SER A 195 15.68 -5.62 14.18
CA SER A 195 15.78 -4.18 14.25
C SER A 195 14.39 -3.57 14.07
N VAL A 196 13.92 -2.85 15.08
CA VAL A 196 12.57 -2.27 15.14
C VAL A 196 12.58 -0.78 15.52
N VAL A 197 13.73 -0.23 15.90
CA VAL A 197 13.92 1.21 16.14
C VAL A 197 15.08 1.77 15.30
N ASN A 198 15.06 3.08 15.06
CA ASN A 198 16.14 3.82 14.40
C ASN A 198 17.42 3.69 15.24
N GLU A 199 18.45 3.07 14.67
CA GLU A 199 19.74 2.85 15.31
C GLU A 199 20.78 2.39 14.29
N PHE A 200 22.04 2.78 14.56
CA PHE A 200 23.18 2.64 13.66
C PHE A 200 23.00 3.44 12.36
N ASP A 201 22.27 4.55 12.45
CA ASP A 201 21.93 5.39 11.29
C ASP A 201 23.11 6.31 10.87
N ALA A 202 24.22 6.25 11.61
CA ALA A 202 25.46 6.95 11.30
C ALA A 202 26.65 6.01 11.02
N ILE A 203 27.62 6.52 10.24
CA ILE A 203 28.92 5.86 10.07
C ILE A 203 29.62 5.77 11.43
N GLY A 204 30.01 4.55 11.81
CA GLY A 204 30.75 4.24 13.02
C GLY A 204 31.85 3.21 12.75
N SER A 205 32.41 2.65 13.81
CA SER A 205 33.44 1.60 13.70
C SER A 205 32.88 0.31 13.08
N SER A 206 33.69 -0.35 12.24
CA SER A 206 33.39 -1.67 11.66
C SER A 206 33.25 -2.80 12.70
N GLN A 207 33.66 -2.57 13.95
CA GLN A 207 33.51 -3.54 15.03
C GLN A 207 32.05 -3.66 15.52
N SER A 208 31.20 -2.65 15.29
CA SER A 208 29.79 -2.62 15.69
C SER A 208 28.86 -2.43 14.49
N GLY A 209 27.61 -2.86 14.63
CA GLY A 209 26.56 -2.70 13.60
C GLY A 209 26.01 -4.02 13.06
N TYR A 210 25.19 -3.90 12.02
CA TYR A 210 24.56 -5.03 11.34
C TYR A 210 25.58 -5.78 10.48
N HIS A 211 25.38 -7.08 10.27
CA HIS A 211 26.40 -7.94 9.65
C HIS A 211 25.85 -8.92 8.60
N TRP A 212 24.53 -8.96 8.38
CA TRP A 212 23.99 -9.77 7.29
C TRP A 212 24.26 -9.10 5.95
N LYS A 213 24.24 -9.92 4.91
CA LYS A 213 24.49 -9.48 3.54
C LYS A 213 23.34 -8.63 3.02
N THR A 214 23.68 -7.52 2.39
CA THR A 214 22.75 -6.56 1.78
C THR A 214 22.51 -6.84 0.29
N TYR A 215 21.46 -6.26 -0.29
CA TYR A 215 21.17 -6.43 -1.71
C TYR A 215 22.21 -5.77 -2.63
N PRO A 216 22.76 -4.56 -2.34
CA PRO A 216 23.85 -4.01 -3.15
C PRO A 216 25.11 -4.89 -3.18
N GLU A 217 25.44 -5.62 -2.09
CA GLU A 217 26.50 -6.63 -2.13
C GLU A 217 26.19 -7.75 -3.12
N ARG A 218 24.94 -8.20 -3.19
CA ARG A 218 24.52 -9.23 -4.16
C ARG A 218 24.56 -8.74 -5.60
N LEU A 219 24.14 -7.50 -5.84
CA LEU A 219 24.29 -6.85 -7.15
C LEU A 219 25.77 -6.73 -7.53
N GLN A 220 26.63 -6.34 -6.58
CA GLN A 220 28.07 -6.22 -6.79
C GLN A 220 28.70 -7.55 -7.22
N GLU A 221 28.35 -8.65 -6.54
CA GLU A 221 28.85 -9.98 -6.87
C GLU A 221 28.32 -10.53 -8.20
N ALA A 222 27.08 -10.17 -8.56
CA ALA A 222 26.47 -10.55 -9.83
C ALA A 222 26.94 -9.69 -11.02
N GLY A 223 27.82 -8.70 -10.80
CA GLY A 223 28.28 -7.79 -11.83
C GLY A 223 27.21 -6.81 -12.34
N ILE A 224 26.14 -6.62 -11.57
CA ILE A 224 25.10 -5.63 -11.88
C ILE A 224 25.56 -4.27 -11.35
N SER A 225 25.66 -3.26 -12.22
CA SER A 225 26.15 -1.96 -11.81
C SER A 225 25.15 -1.26 -10.89
N TRP A 226 25.64 -0.72 -9.78
CA TRP A 226 24.81 -0.02 -8.80
C TRP A 226 25.55 1.18 -8.19
N LYS A 227 24.78 2.15 -7.67
CA LYS A 227 25.32 3.30 -6.91
C LYS A 227 24.27 3.88 -5.98
N VAL A 228 24.70 4.42 -4.84
CA VAL A 228 23.86 5.27 -3.99
C VAL A 228 24.25 6.72 -4.25
N TYR A 229 23.30 7.50 -4.75
CA TYR A 229 23.44 8.95 -4.91
C TYR A 229 22.97 9.61 -3.62
N GLN A 230 23.89 10.24 -2.90
CA GLN A 230 23.60 10.93 -1.63
C GLN A 230 24.64 12.03 -1.34
N ASN A 231 24.26 12.99 -0.52
CA ASN A 231 25.21 13.89 0.13
C ASN A 231 25.53 13.36 1.53
N MET A 232 26.70 12.78 1.75
CA MET A 232 26.99 12.15 3.04
C MET A 232 26.94 13.12 4.25
N PRO A 233 27.32 14.41 4.12
CA PRO A 233 27.09 15.40 5.18
C PRO A 233 25.61 15.61 5.56
N ASP A 234 24.69 15.56 4.57
CA ASP A 234 23.25 15.73 4.74
C ASP A 234 22.48 14.70 3.90
N ASN A 235 22.48 13.46 4.36
CA ASN A 235 21.63 12.39 3.85
C ASN A 235 20.50 12.05 4.83
N PHE A 236 20.27 12.91 5.83
CA PHE A 236 19.31 12.74 6.92
C PHE A 236 19.33 11.39 7.65
N THR A 237 20.45 10.65 7.60
CA THR A 237 20.59 9.29 8.12
C THR A 237 19.66 8.24 7.46
N ASP A 238 19.15 8.57 6.28
CA ASP A 238 18.19 7.79 5.48
C ASP A 238 18.83 6.63 4.69
N ASN A 239 20.15 6.46 4.81
CA ASN A 239 20.90 5.38 4.21
C ASN A 239 21.31 4.36 5.28
N PRO A 240 20.54 3.26 5.46
CA PRO A 240 20.83 2.27 6.50
C PRO A 240 22.14 1.52 6.28
N LEU A 241 22.74 1.56 5.08
CA LEU A 241 24.03 0.92 4.81
C LEU A 241 25.15 1.46 5.71
N ALA A 242 25.05 2.71 6.19
CA ALA A 242 26.00 3.28 7.15
C ALA A 242 26.09 2.48 8.47
N GLY A 243 25.04 1.71 8.80
CA GLY A 243 24.97 0.86 9.98
C GLY A 243 25.55 -0.54 9.82
N PHE A 244 25.98 -0.93 8.62
CA PHE A 244 26.47 -2.27 8.33
C PHE A 244 28.00 -2.35 8.42
N LYS A 245 28.51 -3.37 9.12
CA LYS A 245 29.94 -3.56 9.41
C LYS A 245 30.80 -3.57 8.15
N GLN A 246 30.32 -4.19 7.07
CA GLN A 246 31.01 -4.26 5.79
C GLN A 246 31.18 -2.90 5.10
N TYR A 247 30.21 -1.99 5.23
CA TYR A 247 30.31 -0.64 4.67
C TYR A 247 31.18 0.27 5.53
N ARG A 248 31.12 0.10 6.86
CA ARG A 248 32.03 0.76 7.79
C ARG A 248 33.47 0.33 7.56
N LEU A 249 33.71 -0.95 7.30
CA LEU A 249 35.04 -1.46 6.94
C LEU A 249 35.53 -0.90 5.61
N ALA A 250 34.66 -0.85 4.58
CA ALA A 250 34.98 -0.21 3.31
C ALA A 250 35.33 1.28 3.50
N ASN A 251 34.62 1.98 4.38
CA ASN A 251 34.92 3.36 4.75
C ASN A 251 36.31 3.50 5.40
N GLU A 252 36.63 2.66 6.38
CA GLU A 252 37.92 2.64 7.08
C GLU A 252 39.10 2.35 6.12
N ARG A 253 38.88 1.52 5.10
CA ARG A 253 39.90 1.12 4.11
C ARG A 253 39.97 2.02 2.87
N SER A 254 39.00 2.89 2.66
CA SER A 254 38.88 3.73 1.46
C SER A 254 40.08 4.66 1.22
N GLY A 255 40.83 5.02 2.28
CA GLY A 255 41.83 6.08 2.26
C GLY A 255 41.22 7.50 2.14
N LYS A 256 39.90 7.62 1.99
CA LYS A 256 39.11 8.85 1.97
C LYS A 256 37.85 8.66 2.83
N PRO A 257 37.99 8.44 4.15
CA PRO A 257 36.85 8.13 4.99
C PRO A 257 35.81 9.27 4.97
N VAL A 258 34.54 8.89 4.90
CA VAL A 258 33.38 9.79 4.97
C VAL A 258 32.72 9.76 6.34
N SER A 259 32.01 10.82 6.66
CA SER A 259 31.21 10.98 7.88
C SER A 259 30.09 12.01 7.66
N HIS A 260 29.16 12.14 8.61
CA HIS A 260 28.11 13.18 8.63
C HIS A 260 28.67 14.54 9.08
N SER A 261 29.77 14.96 8.47
CA SER A 261 30.47 16.21 8.75
C SER A 261 30.59 17.03 7.48
N ALA A 262 30.64 18.36 7.61
CA ALA A 262 30.91 19.24 6.48
C ALA A 262 32.28 18.96 5.81
N GLN A 263 33.25 18.41 6.56
CA GLN A 263 34.54 17.98 6.03
C GLN A 263 34.49 16.54 5.48
N CYS A 264 33.64 16.32 4.48
CA CYS A 264 33.46 15.00 3.86
C CYS A 264 34.00 15.00 2.41
N PRO A 265 34.99 14.15 2.07
CA PRO A 265 35.59 14.16 0.75
C PRO A 265 34.58 13.73 -0.34
N PRO A 266 34.64 14.31 -1.55
CA PRO A 266 33.82 13.83 -2.67
C PRO A 266 34.20 12.40 -3.05
N TYR A 267 33.21 11.64 -3.52
CA TYR A 267 33.41 10.30 -4.04
C TYR A 267 34.43 10.26 -5.19
N ASP A 268 35.27 9.22 -5.20
CA ASP A 268 36.29 8.94 -6.21
C ASP A 268 36.10 7.52 -6.72
N GLU A 269 35.65 7.39 -7.98
CA GLU A 269 35.34 6.10 -8.62
C GLU A 269 36.55 5.15 -8.67
N SER A 270 37.79 5.66 -8.61
CA SER A 270 38.98 4.79 -8.59
C SER A 270 39.09 3.93 -7.32
N ILE A 271 38.39 4.29 -6.24
CA ILE A 271 38.35 3.51 -4.99
C ILE A 271 37.61 2.18 -5.18
N ASP A 272 36.63 2.13 -6.08
CA ASP A 272 35.80 0.94 -6.30
C ASP A 272 36.61 -0.29 -6.73
N ALA A 273 37.77 -0.10 -7.36
CA ALA A 273 38.67 -1.19 -7.71
C ALA A 273 39.27 -1.92 -6.48
N LYS A 274 39.24 -1.27 -5.31
CA LYS A 274 39.74 -1.81 -4.03
C LYS A 274 38.62 -2.07 -3.03
N GLU A 275 37.71 -1.11 -2.89
CA GLU A 275 36.62 -1.11 -1.90
C GLU A 275 35.27 -0.86 -2.60
N PRO A 276 34.74 -1.82 -3.39
CA PRO A 276 33.56 -1.62 -4.25
C PRO A 276 32.26 -1.32 -3.50
N LEU A 277 32.20 -1.55 -2.19
CA LEU A 277 31.06 -1.20 -1.35
C LEU A 277 31.08 0.26 -0.90
N TYR A 278 32.22 0.95 -1.02
CA TYR A 278 32.39 2.33 -0.57
C TYR A 278 31.40 3.29 -1.22
N LYS A 279 31.09 3.12 -2.52
CA LYS A 279 30.05 3.89 -3.23
C LYS A 279 28.63 3.79 -2.65
N GLY A 280 28.38 2.81 -1.76
CA GLY A 280 27.13 2.69 -1.02
C GLY A 280 27.00 3.68 0.14
N ILE A 281 28.12 4.20 0.63
CA ILE A 281 28.17 5.14 1.76
C ILE A 281 28.94 6.44 1.45
N ALA A 282 29.61 6.54 0.30
CA ALA A 282 30.40 7.70 -0.07
C ALA A 282 29.56 8.97 -0.28
N ASN A 283 30.22 10.13 -0.29
CA ASN A 283 29.64 11.42 -0.65
C ASN A 283 29.55 11.56 -2.18
N THR A 284 28.64 10.81 -2.81
CA THR A 284 28.48 10.72 -4.26
C THR A 284 27.82 11.94 -4.89
N MET A 285 27.16 12.78 -4.10
CA MET A 285 26.60 14.08 -4.50
C MET A 285 27.18 15.21 -3.63
N PRO A 286 28.46 15.60 -3.86
CA PRO A 286 29.11 16.65 -3.08
C PRO A 286 28.55 18.05 -3.33
N ASP A 287 27.67 18.21 -4.31
CA ASP A 287 26.89 19.41 -4.63
C ASP A 287 25.73 19.64 -3.64
N GLN A 288 25.89 19.24 -2.37
CA GLN A 288 24.84 19.28 -1.34
C GLN A 288 23.62 18.40 -1.67
N GLY A 289 23.76 17.40 -2.54
CA GLY A 289 22.70 16.44 -2.85
C GLY A 289 21.76 16.86 -3.98
N PHE A 290 22.10 17.88 -4.75
CA PHE A 290 21.29 18.45 -5.82
C PHE A 290 21.50 17.79 -7.20
N LEU A 291 21.77 16.48 -7.20
CA LEU A 291 21.75 15.58 -8.36
C LEU A 291 22.82 15.86 -9.43
N ALA A 292 23.84 16.70 -9.19
CA ALA A 292 24.83 17.03 -10.22
C ALA A 292 25.58 15.79 -10.74
N SER A 293 26.05 14.92 -9.84
CA SER A 293 26.74 13.67 -10.23
C SER A 293 25.82 12.70 -10.97
N LEU A 294 24.53 12.65 -10.61
CA LEU A 294 23.53 11.85 -11.34
C LEU A 294 23.37 12.37 -12.78
N LYS A 295 23.22 13.69 -12.95
CA LYS A 295 23.12 14.32 -14.27
C LYS A 295 24.38 14.07 -15.11
N GLN A 296 25.57 14.10 -14.49
CA GLN A 296 26.83 13.78 -15.16
C GLN A 296 26.87 12.32 -15.63
N ASP A 297 26.48 11.36 -14.78
CA ASP A 297 26.43 9.95 -15.15
C ASP A 297 25.42 9.71 -16.29
N ILE A 298 24.25 10.34 -16.25
CA ILE A 298 23.24 10.26 -17.33
C ILE A 298 23.78 10.83 -18.64
N ALA A 299 24.40 12.01 -18.61
CA ALA A 299 24.98 12.66 -19.78
C ALA A 299 26.13 11.83 -20.38
N ALA A 300 26.88 11.11 -19.55
CA ALA A 300 27.98 10.24 -19.96
C ALA A 300 27.54 8.81 -20.35
N GLY A 301 26.24 8.48 -20.30
CA GLY A 301 25.76 7.12 -20.55
C GLY A 301 26.18 6.10 -19.49
N LYS A 302 26.49 6.57 -18.28
CA LYS A 302 27.03 5.80 -17.14
C LYS A 302 26.02 5.60 -16.01
N LEU A 303 24.73 5.89 -16.22
CA LEU A 303 23.70 5.61 -15.21
C LEU A 303 23.77 4.11 -14.83
N PRO A 304 23.92 3.75 -13.54
CA PRO A 304 23.95 2.36 -13.12
C PRO A 304 22.64 1.62 -13.45
N GLN A 305 22.71 0.29 -13.50
CA GLN A 305 21.51 -0.55 -13.65
C GLN A 305 20.57 -0.38 -12.44
N VAL A 306 21.11 -0.16 -11.23
CA VAL A 306 20.34 0.11 -10.02
C VAL A 306 20.88 1.35 -9.29
N SER A 307 20.04 2.37 -9.13
CA SER A 307 20.40 3.63 -8.49
C SER A 307 19.47 3.93 -7.33
N TRP A 308 20.01 4.12 -6.14
CA TRP A 308 19.25 4.66 -5.01
C TRP A 308 19.54 6.14 -4.84
N ILE A 309 18.50 6.95 -4.64
CA ILE A 309 18.61 8.38 -4.41
C ILE A 309 18.22 8.68 -2.97
N ILE A 310 19.12 9.33 -2.23
CA ILE A 310 18.83 9.87 -0.90
C ILE A 310 18.77 11.39 -0.99
N ALA A 311 17.59 11.95 -0.71
CA ALA A 311 17.38 13.38 -0.68
C ALA A 311 18.02 14.01 0.58
N PRO A 312 18.49 15.26 0.52
CA PRO A 312 18.86 16.01 1.72
C PRO A 312 17.65 16.20 2.65
N ALA A 313 17.89 16.45 3.94
CA ALA A 313 16.83 16.59 4.95
C ALA A 313 15.75 17.62 4.57
N ALA A 314 16.14 18.71 3.90
CA ALA A 314 15.20 19.74 3.46
C ALA A 314 14.23 19.27 2.35
N TYR A 315 14.53 18.18 1.67
CA TYR A 315 13.82 17.67 0.49
C TYR A 315 13.32 16.23 0.65
N SER A 316 13.46 15.65 1.85
CA SER A 316 13.02 14.28 2.16
C SER A 316 11.52 14.14 2.35
N GLU A 317 10.76 15.24 2.40
CA GLU A 317 9.36 15.30 2.83
C GLU A 317 9.09 14.98 4.32
N HIS A 318 10.09 14.61 5.13
CA HIS A 318 9.91 14.40 6.58
C HIS A 318 9.28 15.65 7.24
N PRO A 319 8.21 15.50 8.04
CA PRO A 319 7.59 16.61 8.78
C PRO A 319 8.60 17.33 9.69
N GLY A 320 8.74 18.64 9.54
CA GLY A 320 9.71 19.43 10.31
C GLY A 320 10.83 19.97 9.44
N PRO A 321 11.85 19.19 9.04
CA PRO A 321 12.95 19.67 8.20
C PRO A 321 12.53 19.89 6.73
N SER A 322 11.48 19.21 6.26
CA SER A 322 10.99 19.29 4.87
C SER A 322 9.49 19.64 4.80
N SER A 323 8.95 19.58 3.58
CA SER A 323 7.53 19.78 3.24
C SER A 323 7.17 19.07 1.93
N PRO A 324 5.88 18.76 1.68
CA PRO A 324 5.43 18.17 0.42
C PRO A 324 5.85 18.95 -0.83
N VAL A 325 5.83 20.28 -0.79
CA VAL A 325 6.23 21.11 -1.93
C VAL A 325 7.74 21.02 -2.22
N GLN A 326 8.58 20.86 -1.19
CA GLN A 326 10.02 20.70 -1.39
C GLN A 326 10.38 19.33 -1.99
N GLY A 327 9.80 18.25 -1.45
CA GLY A 327 10.00 16.93 -2.03
C GLY A 327 9.42 16.80 -3.44
N ALA A 328 8.30 17.47 -3.72
CA ALA A 328 7.78 17.62 -5.08
C ALA A 328 8.81 18.26 -6.02
N TRP A 329 9.46 19.35 -5.60
CA TRP A 329 10.51 19.98 -6.41
C TRP A 329 11.72 19.05 -6.62
N TYR A 330 12.17 18.35 -5.58
CA TYR A 330 13.30 17.42 -5.70
C TYR A 330 12.97 16.26 -6.65
N THR A 331 11.77 15.71 -6.53
CA THR A 331 11.23 14.68 -7.43
C THR A 331 11.13 15.21 -8.87
N GLN A 332 10.68 16.45 -9.05
CA GLN A 332 10.64 17.09 -10.36
C GLN A 332 12.03 17.23 -10.97
N GLU A 333 13.04 17.60 -10.19
CA GLU A 333 14.42 17.70 -10.67
C GLU A 333 15.02 16.34 -11.02
N LEU A 334 14.65 15.28 -10.29
CA LEU A 334 15.02 13.91 -10.63
C LEU A 334 14.38 13.49 -11.96
N VAL A 335 13.10 13.75 -12.17
CA VAL A 335 12.41 13.47 -13.44
C VAL A 335 13.03 14.28 -14.58
N ASN A 336 13.37 15.55 -14.35
CA ASN A 336 14.07 16.39 -15.34
C ASN A 336 15.42 15.76 -15.72
N ALA A 337 16.24 15.39 -14.73
CA ALA A 337 17.54 14.76 -14.95
C ALA A 337 17.43 13.48 -15.79
N LEU A 338 16.50 12.59 -15.45
CA LEU A 338 16.34 11.32 -16.18
C LEU A 338 15.86 11.54 -17.62
N THR A 339 14.96 12.50 -17.84
CA THR A 339 14.38 12.78 -19.16
C THR A 339 15.26 13.66 -20.05
N GLU A 340 16.33 14.27 -19.52
CA GLU A 340 17.34 15.00 -20.33
C GLU A 340 18.00 14.11 -21.38
N ASN A 341 18.12 12.81 -21.11
CA ASN A 341 18.54 11.82 -22.09
C ASN A 341 17.36 10.88 -22.45
N PRO A 342 16.66 11.12 -23.58
CA PRO A 342 15.53 10.29 -23.99
C PRO A 342 15.87 8.81 -24.19
N GLU A 343 17.09 8.49 -24.60
CA GLU A 343 17.53 7.10 -24.78
C GLU A 343 17.56 6.35 -23.43
N ILE A 344 18.09 7.00 -22.39
CA ILE A 344 18.09 6.44 -21.03
C ILE A 344 16.67 6.35 -20.49
N TRP A 345 15.88 7.43 -20.56
CA TRP A 345 14.52 7.42 -20.00
C TRP A 345 13.60 6.39 -20.67
N SER A 346 13.73 6.19 -21.99
CA SER A 346 12.98 5.16 -22.74
C SER A 346 13.15 3.73 -22.19
N GLN A 347 14.19 3.52 -21.37
CA GLN A 347 14.57 2.24 -20.78
C GLN A 347 14.61 2.27 -19.23
N THR A 348 14.07 3.33 -18.61
CA THR A 348 14.18 3.56 -17.15
C THR A 348 12.85 3.31 -16.43
N VAL A 349 12.97 2.75 -15.22
CA VAL A 349 11.91 2.73 -14.21
C VAL A 349 12.35 3.60 -13.04
N LEU A 350 11.53 4.58 -12.66
CA LEU A 350 11.66 5.35 -11.43
C LEU A 350 10.57 4.94 -10.44
N PHE A 351 10.98 4.37 -9.31
CA PHE A 351 10.11 4.13 -8.17
C PHE A 351 10.22 5.29 -7.18
N ILE A 352 9.07 5.88 -6.83
CA ILE A 352 8.97 6.86 -5.75
C ILE A 352 8.05 6.27 -4.70
N ASN A 353 8.62 5.89 -3.56
CA ASN A 353 7.88 5.41 -2.40
C ASN A 353 8.19 6.25 -1.17
N PHE A 354 7.51 5.95 -0.07
CA PHE A 354 7.80 6.51 1.25
C PHE A 354 8.17 5.36 2.18
N ASP A 355 9.06 5.59 3.13
CA ASP A 355 9.52 4.56 4.07
C ASP A 355 8.49 4.21 5.15
N GLU A 356 7.81 5.20 5.71
CA GLU A 356 6.74 5.03 6.68
C GLU A 356 5.79 6.24 6.67
N ASN A 357 4.89 6.34 7.65
CA ASN A 357 3.75 7.23 7.60
C ASN A 357 3.83 8.44 8.54
N ASP A 358 4.93 8.69 9.26
CA ASP A 358 5.13 9.62 10.39
C ASP A 358 4.21 9.34 11.59
N GLY A 359 3.20 8.50 11.42
CA GLY A 359 2.02 8.38 12.27
C GLY A 359 0.73 8.92 11.65
N PHE A 360 0.73 9.49 10.43
CA PHE A 360 -0.47 9.89 9.70
C PHE A 360 -1.41 8.71 9.48
N PHE A 361 -2.71 8.97 9.64
CA PHE A 361 -3.75 7.96 9.58
C PHE A 361 -3.93 7.38 8.18
N ASP A 362 -4.22 6.09 8.12
CA ASP A 362 -4.73 5.40 6.94
C ASP A 362 -5.82 4.41 7.39
N HIS A 363 -6.90 4.30 6.63
CA HIS A 363 -8.04 3.47 7.02
C HIS A 363 -7.88 1.99 6.71
N MET A 364 -6.97 1.63 5.80
CA MET A 364 -6.93 0.28 5.27
C MET A 364 -6.18 -0.64 6.24
N PRO A 365 -6.79 -1.77 6.66
CA PRO A 365 -6.11 -2.71 7.53
C PRO A 365 -4.92 -3.33 6.80
N SER A 366 -3.79 -3.43 7.51
CA SER A 366 -2.58 -3.99 6.94
C SER A 366 -2.64 -5.51 6.73
N PRO A 367 -2.18 -6.07 5.60
CA PRO A 367 -2.11 -7.51 5.33
C PRO A 367 -0.98 -8.21 6.10
N SER A 368 -0.75 -7.87 7.36
CA SER A 368 0.26 -8.49 8.22
C SER A 368 -0.13 -9.92 8.65
N ALA A 369 0.87 -10.67 9.12
CA ALA A 369 0.70 -12.00 9.70
C ALA A 369 -0.36 -12.03 10.83
N PRO A 370 -1.02 -13.18 11.10
CA PRO A 370 -1.97 -13.31 12.21
C PRO A 370 -1.38 -12.85 13.55
N SER A 371 -2.12 -12.03 14.30
CA SER A 371 -1.67 -11.49 15.60
C SER A 371 -1.50 -12.58 16.64
N ARG A 372 -0.59 -12.37 17.58
CA ARG A 372 -0.52 -13.11 18.85
C ARG A 372 -1.08 -12.25 19.98
N ASP A 373 -1.82 -12.85 20.90
CA ASP A 373 -2.14 -12.21 22.18
C ASP A 373 -0.94 -12.27 23.15
N ILE A 374 -1.11 -11.72 24.34
CA ILE A 374 -0.05 -11.68 25.37
C ILE A 374 0.32 -13.08 25.91
N GLN A 375 -0.50 -14.10 25.65
CA GLN A 375 -0.21 -15.50 25.96
C GLN A 375 0.45 -16.23 24.78
N GLY A 376 0.63 -15.57 23.64
CA GLY A 376 1.17 -16.15 22.41
C GLY A 376 0.13 -16.89 21.55
N VAL A 377 -1.16 -16.82 21.88
CA VAL A 377 -2.23 -17.46 21.09
C VAL A 377 -2.39 -16.71 19.78
N VAL A 378 -2.35 -17.44 18.68
CA VAL A 378 -2.49 -16.88 17.34
C VAL A 378 -3.97 -16.67 16.99
N HIS A 379 -4.32 -15.44 16.62
CA HIS A 379 -5.67 -15.05 16.19
C HIS A 379 -5.79 -15.08 14.67
N GLY A 380 -6.21 -16.25 14.16
CA GLY A 380 -6.32 -16.54 12.74
C GLY A 380 -5.48 -17.74 12.34
N LYS A 381 -5.28 -17.95 11.04
CA LYS A 381 -4.53 -19.09 10.50
C LYS A 381 -3.78 -18.71 9.23
N THR A 382 -2.85 -19.56 8.83
CA THR A 382 -2.13 -19.42 7.56
C THR A 382 -1.91 -20.79 6.94
N THR A 383 -1.76 -20.85 5.62
CA THR A 383 -1.35 -22.07 4.92
C THR A 383 0.17 -22.27 4.92
N LEU A 384 0.94 -21.28 5.38
CA LEU A 384 2.39 -21.42 5.60
C LEU A 384 2.72 -22.23 6.85
N THR A 385 3.94 -22.77 6.88
CA THR A 385 4.47 -23.48 8.05
C THR A 385 4.78 -22.52 9.20
N THR A 386 4.82 -23.04 10.43
CA THR A 386 5.21 -22.27 11.62
C THR A 386 6.61 -21.65 11.47
N GLU A 387 7.56 -22.37 10.86
CA GLU A 387 8.92 -21.86 10.57
C GLU A 387 8.88 -20.70 9.58
N ALA A 388 8.10 -20.81 8.51
CA ALA A 388 7.95 -19.72 7.55
C ALA A 388 7.38 -18.45 8.20
N MET A 389 6.53 -18.61 9.22
CA MET A 389 5.93 -17.51 9.95
C MET A 389 6.80 -16.94 11.07
N SER A 390 7.81 -17.66 11.58
CA SER A 390 8.60 -17.20 12.74
C SER A 390 9.37 -15.91 12.46
N TYR A 391 9.61 -15.59 11.20
CA TYR A 391 10.29 -14.35 10.78
C TYR A 391 9.40 -13.11 10.78
N GLU A 392 8.08 -13.25 10.94
CA GLU A 392 7.13 -12.13 10.97
C GLU A 392 6.81 -11.61 12.39
N TYR A 393 7.36 -12.25 13.42
CA TYR A 393 7.13 -11.91 14.82
C TYR A 393 8.40 -11.38 15.48
N PHE A 394 8.23 -10.38 16.34
CA PHE A 394 9.31 -9.83 17.14
C PHE A 394 9.68 -10.73 18.31
N ASP A 395 10.36 -11.83 17.97
CA ASP A 395 10.86 -12.86 18.90
C ASP A 395 12.39 -12.83 19.04
N HIS A 396 13.09 -12.02 18.22
CA HIS A 396 14.55 -12.02 18.09
C HIS A 396 15.18 -10.81 18.79
N GLN A 397 16.33 -11.00 19.44
CA GLN A 397 17.07 -9.91 20.09
C GLN A 397 17.75 -9.00 19.05
N GLY A 398 18.10 -7.78 19.44
CA GLY A 398 18.97 -6.92 18.63
C GLY A 398 20.39 -7.49 18.48
N VAL A 399 21.13 -6.99 17.49
CA VAL A 399 22.57 -7.30 17.37
C VAL A 399 23.33 -6.79 18.60
N GLU A 400 24.49 -7.38 18.91
CA GLU A 400 25.33 -6.93 20.02
C GLU A 400 25.65 -5.42 19.92
N GLY A 401 25.51 -4.71 21.04
CA GLY A 401 25.72 -3.26 21.11
C GLY A 401 24.55 -2.41 20.61
N SER A 402 23.45 -3.03 20.18
CA SER A 402 22.20 -2.33 19.85
C SER A 402 21.32 -2.11 21.09
N HIS A 403 20.46 -1.09 21.03
CA HIS A 403 19.49 -0.71 22.06
C HIS A 403 18.05 -1.04 21.63
N GLN A 404 17.88 -2.17 20.96
CA GLN A 404 16.56 -2.63 20.56
C GLN A 404 15.71 -2.96 21.81
N PRO A 405 14.40 -2.68 21.79
CA PRO A 405 13.51 -3.08 22.88
C PRO A 405 13.51 -4.61 23.05
N LYS A 406 13.02 -5.09 24.20
CA LYS A 406 12.84 -6.53 24.40
C LYS A 406 11.80 -7.06 23.39
N PRO A 407 12.04 -8.24 22.79
CA PRO A 407 11.06 -8.92 21.96
C PRO A 407 9.72 -9.05 22.69
N ASP A 408 8.63 -8.68 22.01
CA ASP A 408 7.27 -8.64 22.55
C ASP A 408 6.30 -9.59 21.81
N GLY A 409 6.78 -10.33 20.81
CA GLY A 409 5.97 -11.22 19.98
C GLY A 409 5.03 -10.50 19.00
N GLY A 410 5.10 -9.17 18.92
CA GLY A 410 4.33 -8.35 18.01
C GLY A 410 4.64 -8.65 16.54
N VAL A 411 3.67 -8.45 15.67
CA VAL A 411 3.83 -8.68 14.23
C VAL A 411 4.59 -7.51 13.62
N TYR A 412 5.65 -7.77 12.86
CA TYR A 412 6.40 -6.71 12.18
C TYR A 412 5.52 -5.97 11.16
N GLY A 413 4.98 -6.70 10.19
CA GLY A 413 4.16 -6.11 9.16
C GLY A 413 3.67 -7.09 8.06
N PRO A 414 3.32 -6.62 6.85
CA PRO A 414 3.39 -5.23 6.37
C PRO A 414 2.75 -4.20 7.31
N GLY A 415 3.15 -2.94 7.18
CA GLY A 415 2.74 -1.82 8.01
C GLY A 415 1.58 -1.01 7.41
N VAL A 416 1.53 0.28 7.72
CA VAL A 416 0.52 1.22 7.19
C VAL A 416 0.73 1.44 5.70
N ARG A 417 -0.33 1.73 4.93
CA ARG A 417 -0.16 2.14 3.54
C ARG A 417 0.62 3.44 3.43
N VAL A 418 1.53 3.49 2.47
CA VAL A 418 2.32 4.67 2.12
C VAL A 418 2.28 4.86 0.61
N PRO A 419 2.44 6.09 0.08
CA PRO A 419 2.38 6.30 -1.35
C PRO A 419 3.45 5.54 -2.12
N MET A 420 3.08 5.06 -3.31
CA MET A 420 3.99 4.51 -4.31
C MET A 420 3.48 4.88 -5.70
N TYR A 421 4.28 5.66 -6.43
CA TYR A 421 4.04 5.92 -7.86
C TYR A 421 5.17 5.32 -8.66
N VAL A 422 4.79 4.65 -9.74
CA VAL A 422 5.70 3.98 -10.67
C VAL A 422 5.83 4.84 -11.91
N LEU A 423 6.93 5.57 -12.06
CA LEU A 423 7.16 6.49 -13.18
C LEU A 423 8.03 5.82 -14.24
N SER A 424 7.46 5.60 -15.42
CA SER A 424 8.16 4.96 -16.53
C SER A 424 7.35 5.12 -17.82
N PRO A 425 7.99 5.06 -19.01
CA PRO A 425 7.26 4.92 -20.26
C PRO A 425 6.28 3.73 -20.29
N TRP A 426 6.53 2.67 -19.50
CA TRP A 426 5.67 1.49 -19.38
C TRP A 426 4.49 1.62 -18.40
N SER A 427 4.43 2.68 -17.60
CA SER A 427 3.40 2.85 -16.56
C SER A 427 2.48 4.04 -16.81
N ARG A 428 2.58 4.68 -17.99
CA ARG A 428 1.76 5.83 -18.42
C ARG A 428 0.27 5.51 -18.46
N GLY A 429 -0.58 6.52 -18.24
CA GLY A 429 -2.03 6.44 -18.45
C GLY A 429 -2.87 6.59 -17.18
N GLY A 430 -2.27 7.00 -16.06
CA GLY A 430 -3.03 7.26 -14.83
C GLY A 430 -3.71 6.02 -14.25
N TRP A 431 -3.02 4.88 -14.28
CA TRP A 431 -3.54 3.61 -13.77
C TRP A 431 -3.52 3.55 -12.24
N VAL A 432 -4.41 2.77 -11.65
CA VAL A 432 -4.31 2.31 -10.26
C VAL A 432 -3.95 0.82 -10.22
N ASN A 433 -3.09 0.42 -9.29
CA ASN A 433 -2.81 -0.98 -8.98
C ASN A 433 -3.11 -1.26 -7.50
N SER A 434 -3.95 -2.26 -7.26
CA SER A 434 -4.42 -2.68 -5.94
C SER A 434 -3.91 -4.07 -5.51
N GLU A 435 -2.84 -4.56 -6.14
CA GLU A 435 -2.05 -5.68 -5.64
C GLU A 435 -1.30 -5.24 -4.38
N VAL A 436 -1.14 -6.17 -3.43
CA VAL A 436 -0.47 -5.88 -2.17
C VAL A 436 1.03 -5.83 -2.42
N PHE A 437 1.66 -4.75 -2.00
CA PHE A 437 3.10 -4.55 -2.09
C PHE A 437 3.65 -4.04 -0.76
N ASP A 438 4.93 -4.26 -0.53
CA ASP A 438 5.71 -3.55 0.48
C ASP A 438 7.10 -3.18 -0.05
N HIS A 439 8.02 -2.77 0.81
CA HIS A 439 9.36 -2.40 0.37
C HIS A 439 10.19 -3.56 -0.19
N THR A 440 9.88 -4.80 0.19
CA THR A 440 10.52 -5.97 -0.41
C THR A 440 10.17 -6.09 -1.88
N SER A 441 8.98 -5.63 -2.30
CA SER A 441 8.55 -5.63 -3.69
C SER A 441 9.50 -4.88 -4.63
N VAL A 442 10.23 -3.87 -4.14
CA VAL A 442 11.29 -3.19 -4.92
C VAL A 442 12.44 -4.14 -5.23
N ILE A 443 12.90 -4.90 -4.25
CA ILE A 443 13.94 -5.93 -4.47
C ILE A 443 13.39 -7.01 -5.39
N GLN A 444 12.18 -7.52 -5.14
CA GLN A 444 11.56 -8.55 -5.99
C GLN A 444 11.51 -8.15 -7.46
N PHE A 445 11.17 -6.89 -7.77
CA PHE A 445 11.25 -6.35 -9.13
C PHE A 445 12.67 -6.46 -9.72
N LEU A 446 13.69 -6.10 -8.93
CA LEU A 446 15.09 -6.20 -9.33
C LEU A 446 15.53 -7.66 -9.54
N GLU A 447 15.01 -8.61 -8.78
CA GLU A 447 15.28 -10.03 -9.01
C GLU A 447 14.67 -10.51 -10.32
N THR A 448 13.40 -10.20 -10.55
CA THR A 448 12.69 -10.55 -11.79
C THR A 448 13.40 -9.92 -13.00
N ARG A 449 13.95 -8.71 -12.82
CA ARG A 449 14.69 -8.02 -13.87
C ARG A 449 16.09 -8.60 -14.09
N PHE A 450 16.92 -8.68 -13.05
CA PHE A 450 18.37 -8.92 -13.18
C PHE A 450 18.81 -10.33 -12.79
N GLY A 451 17.89 -11.18 -12.32
CA GLY A 451 18.18 -12.57 -11.94
C GLY A 451 18.95 -12.72 -10.63
N VAL A 452 19.09 -11.66 -9.82
CA VAL A 452 19.82 -11.68 -8.55
C VAL A 452 18.84 -11.93 -7.41
N GLN A 453 18.94 -13.06 -6.72
CA GLN A 453 18.02 -13.44 -5.65
C GLN A 453 18.42 -12.85 -4.28
N GLU A 454 17.44 -12.38 -3.52
CA GLU A 454 17.52 -11.94 -2.13
C GLU A 454 16.89 -12.99 -1.20
N PRO A 455 17.71 -13.89 -0.62
CA PRO A 455 17.24 -14.92 0.29
C PRO A 455 16.79 -14.36 1.65
N ASN A 456 17.07 -13.10 1.99
CA ASN A 456 16.63 -12.54 3.27
C ASN A 456 15.12 -12.24 3.33
N ILE A 457 14.44 -12.10 2.19
CA ILE A 457 12.97 -11.87 2.15
C ILE A 457 12.27 -13.11 2.73
N SER A 458 11.37 -12.89 3.69
CA SER A 458 10.68 -13.98 4.38
C SER A 458 9.73 -14.73 3.43
N PRO A 459 9.43 -16.02 3.69
CA PRO A 459 8.41 -16.73 2.92
C PRO A 459 7.03 -16.06 2.96
N TYR A 460 6.67 -15.41 4.07
CA TYR A 460 5.42 -14.67 4.17
C TYR A 460 5.38 -13.48 3.19
N ARG A 461 6.44 -12.65 3.17
CA ARG A 461 6.51 -11.51 2.24
C ARG A 461 6.54 -11.94 0.78
N ARG A 462 7.26 -13.02 0.45
CA ARG A 462 7.23 -13.64 -0.89
C ARG A 462 5.84 -14.05 -1.33
N ALA A 463 5.04 -14.56 -0.41
CA ALA A 463 3.70 -15.06 -0.72
C ALA A 463 2.70 -13.90 -0.90
N VAL A 464 2.76 -12.90 -0.02
CA VAL A 464 1.73 -11.84 0.11
C VAL A 464 2.04 -10.60 -0.71
N CYS A 465 3.31 -10.20 -0.82
CA CYS A 465 3.71 -8.98 -1.50
C CYS A 465 4.19 -9.29 -2.92
N GLY A 466 3.56 -8.68 -3.93
CA GLY A 466 3.93 -8.86 -5.33
C GLY A 466 5.29 -8.23 -5.68
N ASP A 467 5.74 -8.40 -6.92
CA ASP A 467 7.05 -7.96 -7.41
C ASP A 467 7.02 -6.63 -8.18
N LEU A 468 5.93 -5.87 -8.08
CA LEU A 468 5.62 -4.63 -8.83
C LEU A 468 5.46 -4.80 -10.35
N SER A 469 5.66 -5.98 -10.94
CA SER A 469 5.58 -6.15 -12.39
C SER A 469 4.18 -5.87 -12.96
N SER A 470 3.12 -6.11 -12.17
CA SER A 470 1.73 -5.80 -12.54
C SER A 470 1.42 -4.30 -12.64
N ALA A 471 2.32 -3.42 -12.18
CA ALA A 471 2.16 -1.97 -12.34
C ALA A 471 2.44 -1.48 -13.76
N PHE A 472 2.91 -2.34 -14.66
CA PHE A 472 3.41 -1.96 -15.99
C PHE A 472 2.62 -2.62 -17.13
N ASN A 473 2.57 -1.93 -18.27
CA ASN A 473 2.26 -2.53 -19.56
C ASN A 473 3.57 -2.66 -20.38
N PHE A 474 4.28 -3.78 -20.24
CA PHE A 474 5.50 -4.02 -21.02
C PHE A 474 5.24 -4.35 -22.50
N LYS A 475 4.04 -4.86 -22.83
CA LYS A 475 3.73 -5.39 -24.17
C LYS A 475 3.43 -4.29 -25.18
N THR A 476 2.56 -3.34 -24.83
CA THR A 476 2.13 -2.27 -25.76
C THR A 476 2.09 -0.89 -25.07
N PRO A 477 3.17 -0.48 -24.38
CA PRO A 477 3.20 0.74 -23.57
C PRO A 477 2.84 2.00 -24.35
N ASN A 478 3.26 2.07 -25.62
CA ASN A 478 3.18 3.27 -26.47
C ASN A 478 1.79 3.49 -27.07
N ASN A 479 0.84 2.58 -26.85
CA ASN A 479 -0.56 2.72 -27.31
C ASN A 479 -1.45 3.37 -26.24
N SER A 480 -0.91 3.69 -25.06
CA SER A 480 -1.69 4.21 -23.93
C SER A 480 -2.13 5.66 -24.21
N GLN A 481 -3.42 5.95 -24.07
CA GLN A 481 -3.92 7.33 -24.18
C GLN A 481 -3.41 8.17 -22.99
N LEU A 482 -2.89 9.36 -23.28
CA LEU A 482 -2.35 10.25 -22.26
C LEU A 482 -3.48 11.03 -21.55
N PRO A 483 -3.41 11.20 -20.23
CA PRO A 483 -4.42 11.93 -19.46
C PRO A 483 -4.40 13.45 -19.75
N VAL A 484 -5.50 14.16 -19.44
CA VAL A 484 -5.65 15.63 -19.58
C VAL A 484 -5.95 16.24 -18.20
N LEU A 485 -5.07 17.05 -17.60
CA LEU A 485 -5.28 17.78 -16.31
C LEU A 485 -4.30 18.94 -16.05
N ALA A 486 -4.76 20.09 -15.54
CA ALA A 486 -4.04 21.39 -15.43
C ALA A 486 -3.09 21.59 -14.23
N GLY A 487 -2.08 22.47 -14.38
CA GLY A 487 -1.27 23.06 -13.30
C GLY A 487 0.25 23.05 -13.53
N GLN A 488 0.90 24.22 -13.50
CA GLN A 488 2.37 24.38 -13.50
C GLN A 488 2.79 25.35 -12.38
N LYS A 489 3.90 25.07 -11.68
CA LYS A 489 4.62 26.02 -10.83
C LYS A 489 6.15 25.84 -10.99
N THR A 490 6.91 26.90 -10.78
CA THR A 490 8.38 26.97 -10.84
C THR A 490 9.02 26.86 -9.44
N LYS A 491 10.33 26.57 -9.37
CA LYS A 491 11.10 26.49 -8.11
C LYS A 491 10.95 27.73 -7.22
N LEU A 492 11.06 28.92 -7.81
CA LEU A 492 10.95 30.18 -7.06
C LEU A 492 9.53 30.38 -6.47
N GLU A 493 8.50 29.92 -7.19
CA GLU A 493 7.12 29.94 -6.71
C GLU A 493 6.91 28.94 -5.57
N ALA A 494 7.51 27.76 -5.65
CA ALA A 494 7.51 26.75 -4.59
C ALA A 494 8.19 27.26 -3.30
N ASP A 495 9.40 27.84 -3.41
CA ASP A 495 10.16 28.38 -2.28
C ASP A 495 9.43 29.56 -1.60
N ARG A 496 8.76 30.42 -2.40
CA ARG A 496 7.97 31.54 -1.87
C ARG A 496 6.73 31.05 -1.10
N ILE A 497 6.03 30.03 -1.61
CA ILE A 497 4.86 29.45 -0.91
C ILE A 497 5.28 28.85 0.44
N ARG A 498 6.41 28.12 0.48
CA ARG A 498 7.00 27.58 1.72
C ARG A 498 7.21 28.70 2.75
N GLN A 499 7.93 29.75 2.38
CA GLN A 499 8.25 30.86 3.31
C GLN A 499 7.00 31.56 3.83
N LEU A 500 5.98 31.75 2.98
CA LEU A 500 4.71 32.34 3.38
C LEU A 500 3.95 31.44 4.37
N GLN A 501 3.89 30.13 4.12
CA GLN A 501 3.21 29.17 4.99
C GLN A 501 3.94 28.98 6.34
N GLU A 502 5.28 29.04 6.35
CA GLU A 502 6.10 28.91 7.57
C GLU A 502 5.82 29.98 8.62
N SER A 503 5.41 31.17 8.18
CA SER A 503 5.04 32.30 9.06
C SER A 503 3.64 32.19 9.67
N GLN A 504 2.84 31.21 9.24
CA GLN A 504 1.45 31.04 9.68
C GLN A 504 1.33 30.08 10.86
N SER A 505 0.36 30.33 11.74
CA SER A 505 -0.08 29.39 12.76
C SER A 505 -0.53 28.07 12.12
N GLN A 506 -0.34 26.95 12.83
CA GLN A 506 -0.87 25.64 12.40
C GLN A 506 -2.38 25.71 12.18
N VAL A 507 -2.88 25.04 11.13
CA VAL A 507 -4.33 24.95 10.87
C VAL A 507 -5.01 24.32 12.08
N SER A 508 -5.80 25.10 12.80
CA SER A 508 -6.59 24.59 13.92
C SER A 508 -7.68 23.65 13.40
N ARG A 509 -7.87 22.53 14.10
CA ARG A 509 -8.98 21.60 13.84
C ARG A 509 -10.31 22.37 13.78
N PRO A 510 -11.14 22.18 12.73
CA PRO A 510 -12.47 22.76 12.70
C PRO A 510 -13.29 22.34 13.93
N VAL A 511 -13.97 23.30 14.58
CA VAL A 511 -14.88 23.01 15.70
C VAL A 511 -16.04 22.12 15.24
N GLN A 512 -16.50 22.30 14.00
CA GLN A 512 -17.45 21.42 13.33
C GLN A 512 -16.71 20.50 12.35
N GLN A 513 -16.63 19.21 12.67
CA GLN A 513 -15.98 18.22 11.82
C GLN A 513 -17.00 17.54 10.90
N GLN A 514 -16.58 17.23 9.67
CA GLN A 514 -17.36 16.49 8.69
C GLN A 514 -16.52 15.33 8.15
N ARG A 515 -17.19 14.27 7.70
CA ARG A 515 -16.51 13.15 7.05
C ARG A 515 -15.79 13.66 5.79
N PRO A 516 -14.52 13.27 5.55
CA PRO A 516 -13.85 13.59 4.29
C PRO A 516 -14.61 13.03 3.09
N GLU A 517 -14.64 13.81 2.01
CA GLU A 517 -15.23 13.40 0.73
C GLU A 517 -14.13 13.08 -0.28
N GLN A 518 -14.33 12.02 -1.06
CA GLN A 518 -13.48 11.66 -2.19
C GLN A 518 -14.16 12.10 -3.49
N GLN A 519 -13.38 12.62 -4.44
CA GLN A 519 -13.93 12.97 -5.75
C GLN A 519 -14.50 11.72 -6.44
N LEU A 520 -15.73 11.81 -6.96
CA LEU A 520 -16.34 10.73 -7.74
C LEU A 520 -15.62 10.53 -9.07
N GLY A 521 -15.49 9.27 -9.49
CA GLY A 521 -15.00 8.89 -10.81
C GLY A 521 -14.19 7.61 -10.81
N ILE A 522 -13.99 7.07 -12.00
CA ILE A 522 -13.21 5.85 -12.24
C ILE A 522 -11.81 6.16 -12.77
N ARG A 523 -10.92 5.20 -12.61
CA ARG A 523 -9.59 5.15 -13.24
C ARG A 523 -9.35 3.79 -13.89
N PRO A 524 -8.51 3.71 -14.93
CA PRO A 524 -7.98 2.44 -15.41
C PRO A 524 -7.31 1.68 -14.25
N SER A 525 -7.59 0.39 -14.11
CA SER A 525 -7.09 -0.47 -13.03
C SER A 525 -6.31 -1.64 -13.61
N ARG A 526 -5.13 -1.91 -13.06
CA ARG A 526 -4.26 -3.00 -13.50
C ARG A 526 -4.85 -4.37 -13.16
N ALA A 527 -4.57 -5.35 -14.02
CA ALA A 527 -4.84 -6.75 -13.74
C ALA A 527 -4.26 -7.18 -12.39
N LEU A 528 -5.04 -7.90 -11.59
CA LEU A 528 -4.61 -8.40 -10.28
C LEU A 528 -4.55 -9.94 -10.26
N PRO A 529 -3.70 -10.53 -9.41
CA PRO A 529 -3.47 -11.98 -9.41
C PRO A 529 -4.45 -12.78 -8.54
N TYR A 530 -5.51 -12.16 -8.02
CA TYR A 530 -6.36 -12.78 -7.00
C TYR A 530 -7.58 -13.47 -7.59
N ILE A 531 -7.94 -14.65 -7.12
CA ILE A 531 -9.27 -15.24 -7.35
C ILE A 531 -9.73 -15.81 -6.02
N LEU A 532 -10.55 -15.04 -5.30
CA LEU A 532 -10.82 -15.24 -3.87
C LEU A 532 -12.23 -15.72 -3.62
N HIS A 533 -12.37 -16.66 -2.69
CA HIS A 533 -13.66 -17.13 -2.20
C HIS A 533 -13.64 -17.22 -0.68
N CYS A 534 -14.74 -16.81 -0.07
CA CYS A 534 -15.04 -17.10 1.33
C CYS A 534 -16.52 -17.47 1.42
N SER A 535 -16.82 -18.56 2.12
CA SER A 535 -18.17 -19.10 2.31
C SER A 535 -18.32 -19.60 3.74
N ALA A 536 -19.57 -19.78 4.18
CA ALA A 536 -19.88 -20.27 5.52
C ALA A 536 -20.58 -21.64 5.45
N LEU A 537 -20.44 -22.40 6.53
CA LEU A 537 -21.30 -23.53 6.89
C LEU A 537 -21.69 -23.36 8.35
N VAL A 538 -22.94 -23.66 8.68
CA VAL A 538 -23.42 -23.56 10.07
C VAL A 538 -23.69 -24.95 10.65
N ASP A 539 -23.36 -25.12 11.93
CA ASP A 539 -23.73 -26.28 12.74
C ASP A 539 -24.53 -25.76 13.94
N ALA A 540 -25.86 -25.83 13.82
CA ALA A 540 -26.76 -25.36 14.87
C ALA A 540 -26.71 -26.23 16.13
N ALA A 541 -26.37 -27.52 16.01
CA ALA A 541 -26.27 -28.41 17.16
C ALA A 541 -25.08 -28.06 18.05
N GLN A 542 -23.96 -27.66 17.43
CA GLN A 542 -22.76 -27.22 18.15
C GLN A 542 -22.69 -25.70 18.37
N GLN A 543 -23.69 -24.94 17.89
CA GLN A 543 -23.71 -23.47 17.91
C GLN A 543 -22.47 -22.86 17.23
N GLN A 544 -22.09 -23.40 16.08
CA GLN A 544 -20.87 -23.04 15.36
C GLN A 544 -21.12 -22.55 13.93
N VAL A 545 -20.22 -21.68 13.47
CA VAL A 545 -20.12 -21.24 12.08
C VAL A 545 -18.71 -21.48 11.59
N LYS A 546 -18.57 -22.28 10.54
CA LYS A 546 -17.30 -22.56 9.87
C LYS A 546 -17.14 -21.63 8.68
N LEU A 547 -16.13 -20.77 8.67
CA LEU A 547 -15.72 -20.02 7.50
C LEU A 547 -14.67 -20.80 6.72
N MET A 548 -14.86 -20.90 5.40
CA MET A 548 -13.94 -21.57 4.48
C MET A 548 -13.41 -20.54 3.48
N PHE A 549 -12.09 -20.42 3.39
CA PHE A 549 -11.38 -19.50 2.51
C PHE A 549 -10.67 -20.30 1.42
N SER A 550 -10.76 -19.84 0.17
CA SER A 550 -10.08 -20.42 -0.97
C SER A 550 -9.48 -19.33 -1.82
N ASN A 551 -8.28 -19.59 -2.34
CA ASN A 551 -7.61 -18.72 -3.27
C ASN A 551 -7.17 -19.56 -4.48
N THR A 552 -7.81 -19.36 -5.62
CA THR A 552 -7.44 -20.01 -6.89
C THR A 552 -6.69 -19.05 -7.82
N GLY A 553 -6.27 -17.90 -7.30
CA GLY A 553 -5.40 -16.96 -8.00
C GLY A 553 -3.94 -17.38 -7.96
N ARG A 554 -3.06 -16.48 -8.39
CA ARG A 554 -1.61 -16.69 -8.52
C ARG A 554 -0.76 -16.08 -7.40
N ALA A 555 -1.34 -15.20 -6.56
CA ALA A 555 -0.66 -14.62 -5.39
C ALA A 555 -1.42 -14.97 -4.11
N ALA A 556 -0.75 -15.02 -2.96
CA ALA A 556 -1.44 -15.22 -1.68
C ALA A 556 -2.33 -14.03 -1.34
N ALA A 557 -3.36 -14.26 -0.52
CA ALA A 557 -4.23 -13.19 -0.04
C ALA A 557 -4.44 -13.30 1.47
N VAL A 558 -4.59 -12.14 2.11
CA VAL A 558 -4.92 -12.03 3.54
C VAL A 558 -6.39 -11.62 3.69
N PHE A 559 -7.17 -12.44 4.37
CA PHE A 559 -8.54 -12.12 4.76
C PHE A 559 -8.56 -11.64 6.21
N HIS A 560 -9.19 -10.50 6.45
CA HIS A 560 -9.47 -9.97 7.79
C HIS A 560 -10.88 -10.34 8.20
N VAL A 561 -11.06 -10.91 9.39
CA VAL A 561 -12.38 -11.23 9.93
C VAL A 561 -12.60 -10.54 11.27
N TYR A 562 -13.60 -9.68 11.29
CA TYR A 562 -14.07 -8.98 12.49
C TYR A 562 -15.38 -9.62 12.95
N ASN A 563 -15.44 -10.01 14.22
CA ASN A 563 -16.69 -10.41 14.85
C ASN A 563 -17.45 -9.16 15.28
N ARG A 564 -18.53 -8.78 14.58
CA ARG A 564 -19.31 -7.58 14.91
C ARG A 564 -20.12 -7.72 16.21
N LYS A 565 -20.22 -8.92 16.75
CA LYS A 565 -20.76 -9.17 18.10
C LYS A 565 -19.73 -8.89 19.21
N ASP A 566 -18.43 -8.88 18.88
CA ASP A 566 -17.35 -8.54 19.80
C ASP A 566 -16.19 -7.85 19.05
N LEU A 567 -16.34 -6.55 18.81
CA LEU A 567 -15.31 -5.74 18.13
C LEU A 567 -14.13 -5.38 19.04
N ASN A 568 -14.17 -5.76 20.32
CA ASN A 568 -13.05 -5.61 21.24
C ASN A 568 -12.10 -6.81 21.16
N ALA A 569 -12.53 -7.97 20.66
CA ALA A 569 -11.66 -9.10 20.37
C ALA A 569 -10.58 -8.77 19.32
N ILE A 570 -9.47 -9.51 19.36
CA ILE A 570 -8.44 -9.40 18.32
C ILE A 570 -9.06 -9.92 17.00
N PRO A 571 -9.10 -9.10 15.93
CA PRO A 571 -9.62 -9.57 14.65
C PRO A 571 -8.72 -10.70 14.12
N LYS A 572 -9.35 -11.75 13.61
CA LYS A 572 -8.62 -12.91 13.09
C LYS A 572 -8.18 -12.62 11.65
N ARG A 573 -6.94 -13.01 11.32
CA ARG A 573 -6.40 -12.89 9.95
C ARG A 573 -6.07 -14.25 9.36
N TYR A 574 -6.40 -14.41 8.09
CA TYR A 574 -6.27 -15.66 7.37
C TYR A 574 -5.45 -15.45 6.12
N MET A 575 -4.21 -15.96 6.09
CA MET A 575 -3.37 -15.89 4.91
C MET A 575 -3.48 -17.21 4.13
N VAL A 576 -3.92 -17.11 2.87
CA VAL A 576 -4.12 -18.26 1.97
C VAL A 576 -3.21 -18.10 0.77
N GLU A 577 -2.23 -18.99 0.62
CA GLU A 577 -1.41 -19.07 -0.58
C GLU A 577 -2.25 -19.38 -1.83
N ALA A 578 -1.68 -19.06 -3.00
CA ALA A 578 -2.24 -19.43 -4.28
C ALA A 578 -2.56 -20.93 -4.36
N ASN A 579 -3.72 -21.26 -4.93
CA ASN A 579 -4.25 -22.62 -5.07
C ASN A 579 -4.43 -23.41 -3.75
N LYS A 580 -4.52 -22.73 -2.61
CA LYS A 580 -4.77 -23.36 -1.31
C LYS A 580 -6.11 -22.93 -0.71
N GLN A 581 -6.49 -23.65 0.35
CA GLN A 581 -7.69 -23.40 1.14
C GLN A 581 -7.34 -23.48 2.63
N LEU A 582 -8.09 -22.75 3.45
CA LEU A 582 -8.08 -22.91 4.90
C LEU A 582 -9.48 -22.73 5.45
N ASP A 583 -9.72 -23.21 6.65
CA ASP A 583 -10.97 -22.96 7.36
C ASP A 583 -10.78 -22.67 8.85
N ASP A 584 -11.79 -22.03 9.44
CA ASP A 584 -11.84 -21.80 10.88
C ASP A 584 -13.27 -21.80 11.42
N ILE A 585 -13.39 -22.16 12.70
CA ILE A 585 -14.66 -22.28 13.41
C ILE A 585 -14.84 -21.09 14.34
N TRP A 586 -16.06 -20.56 14.35
CA TRP A 586 -16.54 -19.50 15.20
C TRP A 586 -17.69 -20.02 16.04
N VAL A 587 -17.67 -19.72 17.34
CA VAL A 587 -18.79 -20.04 18.24
C VAL A 587 -19.78 -18.87 18.19
N ALA A 588 -21.06 -19.19 18.00
CA ALA A 588 -22.12 -18.18 17.99
C ALA A 588 -22.40 -17.67 19.41
N ASP A 589 -22.63 -16.36 19.52
CA ASP A 589 -22.96 -15.69 20.78
C ASP A 589 -24.46 -15.82 21.05
N HIS A 590 -24.84 -16.72 21.97
CA HIS A 590 -26.24 -17.06 22.26
C HIS A 590 -27.03 -17.44 20.98
N GLY A 591 -26.35 -18.12 20.04
CA GLY A 591 -26.87 -18.51 18.74
C GLY A 591 -26.74 -17.47 17.64
N GLU A 592 -26.41 -16.21 17.96
CA GLU A 592 -26.21 -15.17 16.95
C GLU A 592 -24.76 -15.08 16.47
N TYR A 593 -24.57 -14.74 15.20
CA TYR A 593 -23.25 -14.43 14.63
C TYR A 593 -23.35 -13.28 13.62
N ASP A 594 -22.30 -12.47 13.51
CA ASP A 594 -22.13 -11.40 12.52
C ASP A 594 -20.63 -11.26 12.21
N LEU A 595 -20.18 -11.91 11.13
CA LEU A 595 -18.78 -11.99 10.73
C LEU A 595 -18.53 -11.11 9.49
N TRP A 596 -17.68 -10.09 9.65
CA TRP A 596 -17.31 -9.15 8.61
C TRP A 596 -15.94 -9.51 8.03
N VAL A 597 -15.91 -9.89 6.74
CA VAL A 597 -14.72 -10.35 6.05
C VAL A 597 -14.26 -9.32 5.02
N LEU A 598 -12.97 -8.97 5.04
CA LEU A 598 -12.32 -8.09 4.06
C LEU A 598 -11.13 -8.81 3.43
N GLY A 599 -10.86 -8.52 2.17
CA GLY A 599 -9.66 -8.95 1.45
C GLY A 599 -9.16 -7.87 0.49
N PRO A 600 -8.14 -8.16 -0.32
CA PRO A 600 -7.58 -7.23 -1.30
C PRO A 600 -8.62 -6.70 -2.29
N ASN A 601 -8.36 -5.51 -2.86
CA ASN A 601 -9.15 -4.88 -3.93
C ASN A 601 -10.68 -4.86 -3.70
N GLY A 602 -11.12 -4.50 -2.49
CA GLY A 602 -12.54 -4.35 -2.16
C GLY A 602 -13.29 -5.67 -2.02
N PHE A 603 -12.60 -6.81 -1.99
CA PHE A 603 -13.20 -8.10 -1.67
C PHE A 603 -13.85 -8.02 -0.29
N HIS A 604 -15.17 -8.23 -0.24
CA HIS A 604 -15.93 -8.18 0.99
C HIS A 604 -16.97 -9.29 1.07
N ARG A 605 -17.07 -9.92 2.24
CA ARG A 605 -18.17 -10.82 2.60
C ARG A 605 -18.73 -10.46 3.97
N SER A 606 -20.02 -10.66 4.18
CA SER A 606 -20.63 -10.60 5.51
C SER A 606 -21.50 -11.83 5.73
N PHE A 607 -21.37 -12.47 6.89
CA PHE A 607 -22.15 -13.63 7.30
C PHE A 607 -22.85 -13.33 8.63
N LYS A 608 -24.17 -13.16 8.58
CA LYS A 608 -25.02 -12.89 9.75
C LYS A 608 -26.14 -13.91 9.85
N GLY A 609 -26.45 -14.36 11.05
CA GLY A 609 -27.56 -15.27 11.30
C GLY A 609 -27.81 -15.56 12.77
N ASN A 610 -28.82 -16.39 13.01
CA ASN A 610 -29.22 -16.88 14.32
C ASN A 610 -29.50 -18.39 14.26
N LEU A 611 -28.62 -19.18 14.87
CA LEU A 611 -28.67 -20.63 14.93
C LEU A 611 -29.82 -21.18 15.79
N ASN A 612 -30.52 -20.33 16.55
CA ASN A 612 -31.74 -20.68 17.27
C ASN A 612 -33.02 -20.37 16.46
N SER A 613 -32.92 -19.75 15.28
CA SER A 613 -34.07 -19.54 14.40
C SER A 613 -34.51 -20.87 13.80
N ALA A 614 -35.75 -21.29 14.11
CA ALA A 614 -36.36 -22.47 13.53
C ALA A 614 -36.43 -22.38 11.99
N ILE A 615 -36.61 -21.17 11.46
CA ILE A 615 -36.66 -20.94 10.02
C ILE A 615 -35.27 -21.20 9.40
N GLN A 616 -34.20 -20.67 10.00
CA GLN A 616 -32.84 -20.87 9.48
C GLN A 616 -32.37 -22.32 9.61
N THR A 617 -32.64 -22.95 10.75
CA THR A 617 -32.24 -24.35 11.01
C THR A 617 -33.01 -25.35 10.15
N ALA A 618 -34.24 -25.03 9.74
CA ALA A 618 -34.99 -25.83 8.77
C ALA A 618 -34.58 -25.58 7.30
N ALA A 619 -33.88 -24.47 7.03
CA ALA A 619 -33.56 -23.97 5.69
C ALA A 619 -32.10 -24.16 5.27
N LEU A 620 -31.15 -24.20 6.23
CA LEU A 620 -29.69 -24.26 6.07
C LEU A 620 -29.16 -23.76 4.70
N PRO A 621 -29.51 -22.54 4.25
CA PRO A 621 -29.11 -22.09 2.93
C PRO A 621 -27.67 -21.59 3.00
N GLU A 622 -26.83 -22.07 2.10
CA GLU A 622 -25.48 -21.55 1.95
C GLU A 622 -25.20 -21.14 0.51
N ILE A 623 -24.47 -20.02 0.40
CA ILE A 623 -24.35 -19.26 -0.83
C ILE A 623 -22.90 -19.24 -1.25
N ARG A 624 -22.67 -19.61 -2.50
CA ARG A 624 -21.36 -19.51 -3.13
C ARG A 624 -21.45 -18.56 -4.31
N VAL A 625 -20.42 -17.72 -4.42
CA VAL A 625 -20.22 -16.86 -5.58
C VAL A 625 -19.11 -17.46 -6.41
N CYS A 626 -19.44 -17.76 -7.66
CA CYS A 626 -18.58 -18.43 -8.63
C CYS A 626 -18.42 -17.56 -9.88
N MET A 627 -17.38 -17.84 -10.66
CA MET A 627 -17.14 -17.28 -11.98
C MET A 627 -17.12 -18.44 -12.99
N ASP A 628 -17.68 -18.25 -14.20
CA ASP A 628 -17.57 -19.23 -15.29
C ASP A 628 -16.40 -18.91 -16.24
N GLU A 629 -16.22 -19.77 -17.26
CA GLU A 629 -15.25 -19.61 -18.34
C GLU A 629 -15.47 -18.36 -19.22
N CYS A 630 -16.64 -17.70 -19.11
CA CYS A 630 -16.98 -16.47 -19.84
C CYS A 630 -16.94 -15.21 -18.96
N ASN A 631 -16.32 -15.26 -17.77
CA ASN A 631 -16.22 -14.14 -16.82
C ASN A 631 -17.58 -13.60 -16.32
N LYS A 632 -18.60 -14.44 -16.25
CA LYS A 632 -19.91 -14.09 -15.69
C LYS A 632 -19.97 -14.43 -14.20
N LEU A 633 -20.71 -13.61 -13.46
CA LEU A 633 -20.93 -13.79 -12.02
C LEU A 633 -22.08 -14.77 -11.78
N TYR A 634 -21.83 -15.83 -11.01
CA TYR A 634 -22.85 -16.79 -10.58
C TYR A 634 -23.04 -16.74 -9.07
N LEU A 635 -24.29 -16.73 -8.66
CA LEU A 635 -24.68 -17.03 -7.29
C LEU A 635 -25.31 -18.41 -7.26
N LYS A 636 -24.59 -19.38 -6.70
CA LYS A 636 -25.09 -20.73 -6.44
C LYS A 636 -25.67 -20.78 -5.04
N VAL A 637 -26.92 -21.20 -4.93
CA VAL A 637 -27.56 -21.49 -3.64
C VAL A 637 -27.58 -22.99 -3.43
N ARG A 638 -26.93 -23.44 -2.36
CA ARG A 638 -27.07 -24.80 -1.83
C ARG A 638 -28.01 -24.75 -0.63
N ASN A 639 -28.99 -25.64 -0.59
CA ASN A 639 -29.88 -25.84 0.55
C ASN A 639 -29.62 -27.23 1.09
N ASP A 640 -28.96 -27.30 2.25
CA ASP A 640 -28.57 -28.58 2.85
C ASP A 640 -29.72 -29.21 3.67
N ALA A 641 -30.86 -28.51 3.79
CA ALA A 641 -32.08 -29.01 4.40
C ALA A 641 -33.09 -29.53 3.35
N LYS A 642 -34.11 -30.27 3.82
CA LYS A 642 -35.14 -30.88 2.94
C LYS A 642 -36.36 -29.99 2.69
N GLN A 643 -36.39 -28.75 3.20
CA GLN A 643 -37.51 -27.82 3.04
C GLN A 643 -37.24 -26.79 1.96
N VAL A 644 -38.29 -26.35 1.25
CA VAL A 644 -38.21 -25.29 0.26
C VAL A 644 -37.87 -23.96 0.95
N VAL A 645 -36.80 -23.30 0.50
CA VAL A 645 -36.40 -21.98 0.97
C VAL A 645 -36.64 -20.94 -0.09
N ASN A 646 -37.12 -19.76 0.33
CA ASN A 646 -37.30 -18.60 -0.53
C ASN A 646 -36.30 -17.52 -0.09
N LEU A 647 -35.32 -17.23 -0.95
CA LEU A 647 -34.31 -16.22 -0.73
C LEU A 647 -34.59 -15.00 -1.59
N LYS A 648 -34.31 -13.82 -1.04
CA LYS A 648 -34.31 -12.55 -1.77
C LYS A 648 -32.88 -12.08 -1.95
N VAL A 649 -32.49 -11.85 -3.20
CA VAL A 649 -31.20 -11.26 -3.57
C VAL A 649 -31.44 -9.80 -3.90
N LYS A 650 -30.90 -8.85 -3.14
CA LYS A 650 -31.00 -7.41 -3.39
C LYS A 650 -29.65 -6.88 -3.88
N ALA A 651 -29.65 -6.16 -4.99
CA ALA A 651 -28.48 -5.40 -5.41
C ALA A 651 -28.27 -4.20 -4.47
N ASN A 652 -27.06 -4.04 -3.96
CA ASN A 652 -26.68 -2.88 -3.15
C ASN A 652 -26.01 -1.79 -4.02
N ALA A 653 -25.39 -2.16 -5.15
CA ALA A 653 -24.77 -1.25 -6.11
C ALA A 653 -24.90 -1.77 -7.57
N TYR A 654 -24.50 -0.95 -8.54
CA TYR A 654 -24.40 -1.21 -9.98
C TYR A 654 -25.71 -1.46 -10.74
N PHE A 655 -26.78 -1.81 -10.05
CA PHE A 655 -28.12 -1.95 -10.64
C PHE A 655 -29.03 -0.78 -10.29
N ALA A 656 -30.22 -0.75 -10.92
CA ALA A 656 -31.26 0.20 -10.55
C ALA A 656 -31.58 0.12 -9.04
N PRO A 657 -31.87 1.25 -8.38
CA PRO A 657 -32.29 1.24 -6.98
C PRO A 657 -33.41 0.23 -6.72
N GLU A 658 -33.36 -0.47 -5.60
CA GLU A 658 -34.31 -1.52 -5.21
C GLU A 658 -34.37 -2.75 -6.14
N LYS A 659 -33.44 -2.91 -7.09
CA LYS A 659 -33.36 -4.13 -7.89
C LYS A 659 -33.16 -5.35 -6.99
N ALA A 660 -34.08 -6.31 -7.10
CA ALA A 660 -34.02 -7.57 -6.39
C ALA A 660 -34.48 -8.74 -7.27
N TRP A 661 -34.09 -9.95 -6.87
CA TRP A 661 -34.45 -11.23 -7.46
C TRP A 661 -34.89 -12.19 -6.35
N GLU A 662 -35.71 -13.18 -6.68
CA GLU A 662 -36.10 -14.25 -5.77
C GLU A 662 -35.52 -15.59 -6.26
N ILE A 663 -35.06 -16.41 -5.32
CA ILE A 663 -34.62 -17.78 -5.57
C ILE A 663 -35.43 -18.72 -4.68
N LYS A 664 -36.02 -19.76 -5.27
CA LYS A 664 -36.72 -20.82 -4.54
C LYS A 664 -36.01 -22.15 -4.76
N THR A 665 -35.59 -22.84 -3.69
CA THR A 665 -34.92 -24.15 -3.82
C THR A 665 -35.23 -25.11 -2.67
N ALA A 666 -35.38 -26.40 -2.97
CA ALA A 666 -35.73 -27.47 -2.02
C ALA A 666 -34.64 -28.52 -1.78
N ALA A 667 -33.58 -28.54 -2.62
CA ALA A 667 -32.42 -29.46 -2.58
C ALA A 667 -31.51 -29.34 -3.83
N GLN A 668 -32.01 -28.81 -4.96
CA GLN A 668 -31.23 -28.63 -6.19
C GLN A 668 -30.51 -27.28 -6.20
N GLU A 669 -29.25 -27.24 -6.65
CA GLU A 669 -28.55 -25.97 -6.86
C GLU A 669 -29.38 -25.09 -7.81
N GLN A 670 -29.58 -23.84 -7.41
CA GLN A 670 -30.19 -22.81 -8.24
C GLN A 670 -29.17 -21.70 -8.47
N GLU A 671 -29.20 -21.11 -9.66
CA GLU A 671 -28.23 -20.12 -10.09
C GLU A 671 -28.91 -18.83 -10.55
N LEU A 672 -28.35 -17.70 -10.11
CA LEU A 672 -28.55 -16.42 -10.77
C LEU A 672 -27.25 -16.03 -11.47
N TYR A 673 -27.39 -15.45 -12.66
CA TYR A 673 -26.29 -15.02 -13.51
C TYR A 673 -26.39 -13.52 -13.83
N TRP A 674 -25.25 -12.84 -13.81
CA TRP A 674 -25.15 -11.44 -14.22
C TRP A 674 -23.91 -11.19 -15.08
N ASP A 675 -24.08 -10.38 -16.12
CA ASP A 675 -22.98 -9.80 -16.88
C ASP A 675 -22.57 -8.47 -16.22
N MET A 676 -21.35 -8.42 -15.70
CA MET A 676 -20.80 -7.26 -14.99
C MET A 676 -19.78 -6.50 -15.83
N THR A 677 -19.66 -6.78 -17.13
CA THR A 677 -18.66 -6.18 -18.02
C THR A 677 -18.80 -4.66 -18.10
N GLU A 678 -20.04 -4.14 -18.13
CA GLU A 678 -20.32 -2.68 -18.13
C GLU A 678 -19.74 -1.96 -16.90
N PHE A 679 -19.55 -2.69 -15.80
CA PHE A 679 -19.00 -2.19 -14.54
C PHE A 679 -17.60 -2.72 -14.26
N GLY A 680 -16.86 -3.20 -15.27
CA GLY A 680 -15.50 -3.70 -15.09
C GLY A 680 -15.39 -4.93 -14.18
N GLY A 681 -16.48 -5.70 -14.04
CA GLY A 681 -16.55 -6.88 -13.16
C GLY A 681 -16.95 -6.59 -11.72
N TRP A 682 -17.22 -5.34 -11.33
CA TRP A 682 -17.62 -4.99 -9.97
C TRP A 682 -19.03 -5.45 -9.62
N TYR A 683 -19.24 -6.02 -8.44
CA TYR A 683 -20.53 -6.52 -7.94
C TYR A 683 -20.73 -6.23 -6.45
N ASP A 684 -22.00 -6.11 -6.03
CA ASP A 684 -22.40 -5.96 -4.62
C ASP A 684 -23.88 -6.29 -4.42
N PHE A 685 -24.15 -7.38 -3.71
CA PHE A 685 -25.51 -7.81 -3.39
C PHE A 685 -25.59 -8.44 -2.01
N SER A 686 -26.79 -8.39 -1.45
CA SER A 686 -27.16 -9.04 -0.20
C SER A 686 -28.20 -10.11 -0.46
N VAL A 687 -28.09 -11.24 0.22
CA VAL A 687 -29.09 -12.31 0.21
C VAL A 687 -29.68 -12.45 1.59
N THR A 688 -31.01 -12.47 1.66
CA THR A 688 -31.80 -12.61 2.88
C THR A 688 -32.80 -13.75 2.74
N LEU A 689 -33.20 -14.35 3.85
CA LEU A 689 -34.30 -15.31 3.88
C LEU A 689 -35.64 -14.56 3.93
N ASN A 690 -36.61 -14.96 3.11
CA ASN A 690 -37.95 -14.39 3.20
C ASN A 690 -38.53 -14.69 4.59
N ASN A 691 -39.08 -13.68 5.24
CA ASN A 691 -39.64 -13.73 6.60
C ASN A 691 -38.63 -13.96 7.75
N ASP A 692 -37.31 -13.90 7.49
CA ASP A 692 -36.28 -13.85 8.54
C ASP A 692 -35.16 -12.88 8.14
N SER A 693 -35.24 -11.66 8.64
CA SER A 693 -34.24 -10.61 8.40
C SER A 693 -32.97 -10.77 9.22
N SER A 694 -32.92 -11.71 10.17
CA SER A 694 -31.72 -11.98 10.96
C SER A 694 -30.69 -12.79 10.17
N TYR A 695 -31.11 -13.54 9.14
CA TYR A 695 -30.21 -14.17 8.17
C TYR A 695 -29.82 -13.19 7.06
N GLN A 696 -28.51 -12.94 6.93
CA GLN A 696 -27.96 -12.18 5.82
C GLN A 696 -26.62 -12.74 5.35
N ARG A 697 -26.43 -12.73 4.03
CA ARG A 697 -25.13 -12.91 3.39
C ARG A 697 -24.87 -11.72 2.46
N ARG A 698 -23.73 -11.05 2.56
CA ARG A 698 -23.35 -10.00 1.60
C ARG A 698 -22.13 -10.44 0.80
N PHE A 699 -22.13 -10.15 -0.50
CA PHE A 699 -21.03 -10.45 -1.40
C PHE A 699 -20.72 -9.22 -2.24
N ALA A 700 -19.51 -8.71 -2.13
CA ALA A 700 -19.02 -7.60 -2.93
C ALA A 700 -17.55 -7.77 -3.33
N GLY A 701 -17.16 -7.13 -4.42
CA GLY A 701 -15.80 -7.13 -4.94
C GLY A 701 -15.77 -6.98 -6.46
N ARG A 702 -14.64 -7.33 -7.07
CA ARG A 702 -14.46 -7.38 -8.52
C ARG A 702 -14.23 -8.82 -8.98
N LEU A 703 -14.77 -9.16 -10.14
CA LEU A 703 -14.37 -10.36 -10.88
C LEU A 703 -12.96 -10.13 -11.44
N GLU A 704 -12.00 -10.85 -10.89
CA GLU A 704 -10.62 -10.81 -11.36
C GLU A 704 -10.44 -11.82 -12.50
N THR A 705 -10.08 -11.30 -13.67
CA THR A 705 -9.97 -12.06 -14.93
C THR A 705 -8.53 -12.09 -15.46
N GLU A 706 -7.59 -11.61 -14.64
CA GLU A 706 -6.19 -11.34 -15.02
C GLU A 706 -6.03 -10.33 -16.17
N GLN A 707 -7.08 -9.56 -16.47
CA GLN A 707 -7.04 -8.47 -17.44
C GLN A 707 -7.19 -7.11 -16.74
N ASP A 708 -6.61 -6.09 -17.38
CA ASP A 708 -6.81 -4.69 -17.01
C ASP A 708 -8.31 -4.33 -17.05
N SER A 709 -8.76 -3.50 -16.11
CA SER A 709 -10.17 -3.10 -15.94
C SER A 709 -10.25 -1.64 -15.45
N ILE A 710 -11.24 -1.34 -14.59
CA ILE A 710 -11.46 -0.02 -13.97
C ILE A 710 -11.60 -0.15 -12.45
N SER A 711 -11.28 0.93 -11.73
CA SER A 711 -11.57 1.07 -10.30
C SER A 711 -13.08 1.03 -10.02
N ASP A 712 -13.51 0.75 -8.78
CA ASP A 712 -14.93 0.65 -8.40
C ASP A 712 -15.74 1.89 -8.82
N PRO A 713 -16.72 1.77 -9.74
CA PRO A 713 -17.55 2.88 -10.18
C PRO A 713 -18.43 3.52 -9.09
N TYR A 714 -18.66 2.82 -7.98
CA TYR A 714 -19.44 3.31 -6.84
C TYR A 714 -18.58 3.92 -5.73
N MET A 715 -17.26 3.94 -5.89
CA MET A 715 -16.35 4.57 -4.93
C MET A 715 -16.62 6.07 -4.77
N GLY A 716 -16.55 6.57 -3.54
CA GLY A 716 -16.87 7.96 -3.22
C GLY A 716 -18.36 8.29 -3.17
N TYR A 717 -19.24 7.36 -3.55
CA TYR A 717 -20.68 7.59 -3.46
C TYR A 717 -21.12 7.55 -2.00
N ILE A 718 -21.51 8.70 -1.45
CA ILE A 718 -22.16 8.80 -0.15
C ILE A 718 -23.66 8.68 -0.40
N GLU A 719 -24.29 7.60 0.06
CA GLU A 719 -25.75 7.54 0.10
C GLU A 719 -26.22 8.71 0.96
N THR A 720 -26.85 9.71 0.33
CA THR A 720 -27.64 10.69 1.07
C THR A 720 -28.76 9.91 1.74
N VAL A 721 -28.57 9.59 3.02
CA VAL A 721 -29.67 9.23 3.90
C VAL A 721 -30.62 10.41 3.79
N ASN A 722 -31.80 10.17 3.20
CA ASN A 722 -32.85 11.17 3.17
C ASN A 722 -33.00 11.70 4.61
N LYS A 723 -32.84 13.02 4.75
CA LYS A 723 -33.08 13.73 6.00
C LYS A 723 -34.46 13.42 6.57
#